data_AF-A0A8H5WLJ5-F1
#
_entry.id   AF-A0A8H5WLJ5-F1
#
_cell.length_a   1.000
_cell.length_b   1.000
_cell.length_c   1.000
_cell.angle_alpha   90.00
_cell.angle_beta   90.00
_cell.angle_gamma   90.00
#
_symmetry.space_group_name_H-M   'P 1'
#
loop_
_entity.id
_entity.type
_entity.pdbx_description
1 polymer ?
#
loop_
_entity_poly.entity_id
_entity_poly.type
_entity_poly.pdbx_seq_one_letter_code
_entity_poly.pdbx_strand_id
1 'polypeptide(L)'
;MVRHDDTDSLGREKTPSLNFETAFPYVDLSLEDDIADANRPSLIVPSPDRPSSLRPFPINHESDWRAKLCVLGSFLFLFCSSGFSGSLGTIQSYFKTCQLKNYTNSEIGWILGTYLFLACIPSFLYGTLLDRYGPRLLSAVGGTFSTATFLIMGQCKTYWQFMLCFGVFGSIGAGINCTVAVGVVGKLFARKQGLAMGIAVTGASLGATIFPLVLESTFENLGWVWSMRIVAIVIASSTSIGFLCFLPFDRLVVLTDNFDTFGNLGSAFDLSAWKSSGFIFVSCSLFLVEFVNSGVFGLLPALSVATGMTAQDGFSLLSVIGGISCLSRLTIGLLSHYIGGVNTMVGTMVVMTILMPLAFASCTTGGGPSGPAFLYTFAAFWGFLSGSFYTVAPMCIARTCDLKEFARYYGSTNLLVGVSLLIGNPLSSVVLEKAGAQTLAYLYLGIILAAMVSIIVARGLILGTFTKLAQVQVDMDKQPQKVAVIGLGIAGLVAVKNMLEVGFDVTGFERSEYVGGLWHYTEQDKTSVLPSTIINISKERAAFTDFPYPDSTPSHCPSAKVEEYIESYVDHFNFRDKLRLGVSVEKVRRDDEGNRWVIDIQGSQPEYFDKVVMATGGNNRPHIPNVDGMEQFEGEVLHSRAFKRPELFKGKRVVVVGVSNTGADTAAALCGHAEKVWLSRSHGAIVIPRKRDGIPFDHTLTARTMAFMGMFESKFPRLYEIIFNAICKKMQDNAFKMRAEWGLSPADSVLHTLPVISDNLIPLLESGDITCIPKIKRVTGPREIELTDGTRLNVDTIIWCTGYKADFGLLDPSVDPTRNTTPKWAEATGSRGKPLPRLYQNVLSLDHPDSLAFMGNVLVATSAFPISDLCTMAIAQIWKGNSPLPSIDEMNRATDKQHELICKLANEGSVSPGWLRQADWLAWADKAAGSQVYEYLGWGLKGWRLWWSDRALYRMLMDGVFTPFVWRVFDGEGKRMKWDGAREAIEKVNAELAAAKARNKDKKSQ
;
A
#
# COMPACT_ATOMS: atom_id res chain seq x y z
N MET A 1 46.80 22.09 23.16
CA MET A 1 46.60 23.20 22.20
C MET A 1 45.72 22.64 21.08
N VAL A 2 44.47 23.04 20.84
CA VAL A 2 43.60 24.12 21.30
C VAL A 2 42.18 23.56 21.34
N ARG A 3 41.44 23.88 22.41
CA ARG A 3 39.98 23.67 22.58
C ARG A 3 39.20 24.64 21.69
N HIS A 4 37.97 24.31 21.34
CA HIS A 4 36.88 25.27 21.55
C HIS A 4 35.58 24.56 21.95
N ASP A 5 35.07 25.04 23.10
CA ASP A 5 33.77 24.77 23.70
C ASP A 5 32.65 25.51 22.94
N ASP A 6 31.44 24.97 22.97
CA ASP A 6 30.19 25.75 22.88
C ASP A 6 29.25 25.30 24.01
N THR A 7 29.32 26.01 25.14
CA THR A 7 28.29 26.04 26.18
C THR A 7 27.65 27.42 26.19
N ASP A 8 26.32 27.49 26.12
CA ASP A 8 25.59 28.77 26.13
C ASP A 8 25.38 29.30 27.57
N SER A 9 25.31 30.62 27.64
CA SER A 9 25.72 31.53 28.72
C SER A 9 24.68 31.81 29.80
N LEU A 10 23.71 30.91 30.05
CA LEU A 10 22.65 31.18 31.04
C LEU A 10 22.29 30.05 32.00
N GLY A 11 23.03 28.94 32.06
CA GLY A 11 22.99 27.99 33.20
C GLY A 11 21.59 27.51 33.65
N ARG A 12 20.60 27.50 32.75
CA ARG A 12 19.26 26.97 33.00
C ARG A 12 19.07 25.74 32.12
N GLU A 13 18.81 24.59 32.75
CA GLU A 13 18.31 23.41 32.06
C GLU A 13 17.08 23.83 31.23
N LYS A 14 17.17 23.68 29.91
CA LYS A 14 15.98 23.71 29.06
C LYS A 14 15.12 22.51 29.44
N THR A 15 14.06 22.77 30.19
CA THR A 15 12.93 21.86 30.34
C THR A 15 12.48 21.41 28.94
N PRO A 16 12.32 20.10 28.68
CA PRO A 16 11.72 19.66 27.44
C PRO A 16 10.26 20.11 27.45
N SER A 17 9.89 20.97 26.51
CA SER A 17 8.51 21.33 26.24
C SER A 17 7.72 20.04 25.97
N LEU A 18 6.69 19.79 26.78
CA LEU A 18 5.73 18.70 26.57
C LEU A 18 5.10 18.84 25.19
N ASN A 19 5.51 17.97 24.26
CA ASN A 19 4.84 17.78 22.99
C ASN A 19 3.89 16.57 23.14
N PHE A 20 2.58 16.83 23.22
CA PHE A 20 1.53 15.86 23.57
C PHE A 20 1.04 15.00 22.38
N GLU A 21 1.87 14.75 21.35
CA GLU A 21 1.50 14.00 20.14
C GLU A 21 1.82 12.49 20.18
N THR A 22 2.31 11.95 21.29
CA THR A 22 3.00 10.64 21.33
C THR A 22 2.13 9.43 21.74
N ALA A 23 0.83 9.44 21.43
CA ALA A 23 -0.05 8.33 21.78
C ALA A 23 0.05 7.09 20.85
N PHE A 24 0.77 7.19 19.73
CA PHE A 24 1.19 6.06 18.89
C PHE A 24 2.62 6.35 18.37
N PRO A 25 3.63 5.48 18.59
CA PRO A 25 4.97 5.75 18.09
C PRO A 25 4.99 5.57 16.57
N TYR A 26 5.01 6.68 15.83
CA TYR A 26 5.46 6.68 14.45
C TYR A 26 6.95 6.30 14.41
N VAL A 27 7.30 5.44 13.45
CA VAL A 27 8.67 5.09 13.08
C VAL A 27 9.43 6.37 12.74
N ASP A 28 10.52 6.62 13.45
CA ASP A 28 11.49 7.67 13.15
C ASP A 28 12.17 7.35 11.81
N LEU A 29 12.03 8.24 10.83
CA LEU A 29 12.48 8.09 9.44
C LEU A 29 13.85 8.75 9.18
N SER A 30 14.67 8.94 10.21
CA SER A 30 15.96 9.62 10.10
C SER A 30 17.13 8.63 10.12
N LEU A 31 17.40 7.91 9.02
CA LEU A 31 18.69 7.22 8.78
C LEU A 31 18.83 6.86 7.29
N GLU A 32 19.02 7.87 6.44
CA GLU A 32 19.53 7.70 5.07
C GLU A 32 20.48 8.87 4.74
N ASP A 33 21.74 8.70 5.08
CA ASP A 33 22.87 9.35 4.42
C ASP A 33 23.99 8.31 4.45
N ASP A 34 24.26 7.67 3.31
CA ASP A 34 25.61 7.42 2.77
C ASP A 34 25.71 6.24 1.78
N ILE A 35 26.28 6.60 0.61
CA ILE A 35 27.17 5.83 -0.28
C ILE A 35 26.60 5.21 -1.57
N ALA A 36 27.35 5.55 -2.63
CA ALA A 36 27.15 5.35 -4.05
C ALA A 36 27.74 4.03 -4.61
N ASP A 37 27.25 3.68 -5.80
CA ASP A 37 27.78 2.85 -6.90
C ASP A 37 28.97 1.88 -6.66
N ALA A 38 28.78 0.61 -7.07
CA ALA A 38 29.54 0.00 -8.17
C ALA A 38 29.17 -1.47 -8.49
N ASN A 39 29.03 -1.74 -9.80
CA ASN A 39 29.29 -3.00 -10.54
C ASN A 39 28.29 -4.17 -10.50
N ARG A 40 27.65 -4.44 -11.66
CA ARG A 40 27.51 -5.81 -12.22
C ARG A 40 27.32 -5.80 -13.76
N PRO A 41 27.85 -6.80 -14.49
CA PRO A 41 27.85 -6.88 -15.95
C PRO A 41 26.59 -7.56 -16.54
N SER A 42 26.37 -7.28 -17.83
CA SER A 42 25.23 -7.63 -18.70
C SER A 42 25.26 -9.07 -19.24
N LEU A 43 24.07 -9.69 -19.43
CA LEU A 43 23.87 -10.86 -20.34
C LEU A 43 22.40 -10.95 -20.86
N ILE A 44 22.23 -10.54 -22.12
CA ILE A 44 21.48 -11.10 -23.28
C ILE A 44 19.97 -11.47 -23.19
N VAL A 45 19.26 -11.04 -24.25
CA VAL A 45 17.81 -10.98 -24.53
C VAL A 45 17.37 -12.04 -25.58
N PRO A 46 16.09 -12.50 -25.60
CA PRO A 46 15.41 -12.90 -26.83
C PRO A 46 14.24 -11.97 -27.26
N SER A 47 13.89 -12.06 -28.55
CA SER A 47 13.30 -11.07 -29.48
C SER A 47 11.74 -11.08 -29.63
N PRO A 48 11.10 -10.44 -30.64
CA PRO A 48 10.44 -9.14 -30.45
C PRO A 48 9.06 -9.05 -31.13
N ASP A 49 7.97 -9.64 -30.62
CA ASP A 49 6.66 -9.52 -31.31
C ASP A 49 5.43 -9.35 -30.40
N ARG A 50 5.61 -8.79 -29.20
CA ARG A 50 4.50 -8.21 -28.42
C ARG A 50 4.95 -6.91 -27.76
N PRO A 51 4.18 -5.81 -27.78
CA PRO A 51 4.34 -4.79 -26.76
C PRO A 51 3.98 -5.43 -25.41
N SER A 52 5.00 -5.89 -24.70
CA SER A 52 4.94 -6.43 -23.35
C SER A 52 4.56 -5.30 -22.39
N SER A 53 3.27 -4.98 -22.29
CA SER A 53 2.79 -3.96 -21.35
C SER A 53 2.66 -4.56 -19.95
N LEU A 54 3.80 -4.80 -19.30
CA LEU A 54 3.96 -4.82 -17.84
C LEU A 54 5.47 -4.81 -17.58
N ARG A 55 6.06 -3.62 -17.68
CA ARG A 55 7.46 -3.39 -17.31
C ARG A 55 7.57 -3.13 -15.79
N PRO A 56 8.66 -3.56 -15.14
CA PRO A 56 8.95 -3.22 -13.75
C PRO A 56 9.21 -1.71 -13.65
N PHE A 57 8.56 -1.02 -12.71
CA PHE A 57 8.84 0.41 -12.44
C PHE A 57 10.17 0.54 -11.70
N PRO A 58 11.23 1.10 -12.31
CA PRO A 58 12.46 1.42 -11.59
C PRO A 58 12.31 2.83 -11.00
N ILE A 59 12.58 2.98 -9.70
CA ILE A 59 12.77 4.24 -8.97
C ILE A 59 11.49 5.08 -8.76
N ASN A 60 11.06 5.18 -7.50
CA ASN A 60 9.88 5.96 -7.09
C ASN A 60 10.18 7.47 -7.05
N HIS A 61 10.41 8.10 -8.20
CA HIS A 61 10.68 9.54 -8.31
C HIS A 61 9.53 10.43 -7.80
N GLU A 62 8.30 9.89 -7.70
CA GLU A 62 7.10 10.65 -7.30
C GLU A 62 7.10 11.11 -5.82
N SER A 63 7.86 10.44 -4.96
CA SER A 63 8.03 10.86 -3.56
C SER A 63 9.08 11.97 -3.40
N ASP A 64 9.95 12.17 -4.39
CA ASP A 64 11.01 13.17 -4.34
C ASP A 64 10.44 14.59 -4.47
N TRP A 65 10.89 15.50 -3.60
CA TRP A 65 10.54 16.91 -3.68
C TRP A 65 11.08 17.57 -4.96
N ARG A 66 12.18 17.04 -5.51
CA ARG A 66 12.75 17.50 -6.79
C ARG A 66 11.78 17.26 -7.95
N ALA A 67 11.04 16.14 -7.95
CA ALA A 67 10.04 15.86 -8.98
C ALA A 67 8.87 16.86 -8.89
N LYS A 68 8.48 17.25 -7.67
CA LYS A 68 7.47 18.30 -7.43
C LYS A 68 7.98 19.68 -7.91
N LEU A 69 9.27 19.96 -7.75
CA LEU A 69 9.90 21.16 -8.31
C LEU A 69 9.78 21.21 -9.84
N CYS A 70 9.93 20.07 -10.53
CA CYS A 70 9.71 20.00 -11.98
C CYS A 70 8.25 20.27 -12.40
N VAL A 71 7.26 20.00 -11.53
CA VAL A 71 5.86 20.40 -11.78
C VAL A 71 5.73 21.92 -11.79
N LEU A 72 6.40 22.61 -10.85
CA LEU A 72 6.46 24.08 -10.84
C LEU A 72 7.19 24.62 -12.08
N GLY A 73 8.28 23.97 -12.50
CA GLY A 73 8.97 24.35 -13.75
C GLY A 73 8.07 24.22 -14.98
N SER A 74 7.30 23.12 -15.05
CA SER A 74 6.35 22.88 -16.14
C SER A 74 5.19 23.88 -16.13
N PHE A 75 4.71 24.27 -14.94
CA PHE A 75 3.73 25.34 -14.77
C PHE A 75 4.21 26.66 -15.39
N LEU A 76 5.44 27.08 -15.09
CA LEU A 76 6.01 28.34 -15.59
C LEU A 76 6.23 28.33 -17.11
N PHE A 77 6.65 27.20 -17.67
CA PHE A 77 6.80 27.05 -19.12
C PHE A 77 5.44 27.09 -19.86
N LEU A 78 4.41 26.46 -19.30
CA LEU A 78 3.06 26.48 -19.86
C LEU A 78 2.39 27.84 -19.68
N PHE A 79 2.69 28.55 -18.59
CA PHE A 79 2.28 29.95 -18.39
C PHE A 79 2.75 30.84 -19.53
N CYS A 80 4.02 30.75 -19.91
CA CYS A 80 4.60 31.60 -20.96
C CYS A 80 4.27 31.19 -22.41
N SER A 81 4.03 29.90 -22.66
CA SER A 81 3.77 29.40 -24.02
C SER A 81 2.27 29.36 -24.32
N SER A 82 1.60 28.32 -23.86
CA SER A 82 0.16 28.13 -24.06
C SER A 82 -0.66 29.23 -23.38
N GLY A 83 -0.19 29.79 -22.26
CA GLY A 83 -0.86 30.93 -21.64
C GLY A 83 -0.81 32.22 -22.47
N PHE A 84 0.34 32.53 -23.08
CA PHE A 84 0.42 33.68 -23.97
C PHE A 84 -0.51 33.58 -25.20
N SER A 85 -0.86 32.36 -25.62
CA SER A 85 -1.77 32.15 -26.75
C SER A 85 -3.17 32.76 -26.52
N GLY A 86 -3.57 32.99 -25.26
CA GLY A 86 -4.79 33.73 -24.93
C GLY A 86 -4.76 35.21 -25.33
N SER A 87 -3.58 35.79 -25.57
CA SER A 87 -3.39 37.19 -25.95
C SER A 87 -3.30 37.46 -27.44
N LEU A 88 -3.41 36.42 -28.28
CA LEU A 88 -3.30 36.56 -29.73
C LEU A 88 -4.37 37.50 -30.29
N GLY A 89 -5.59 37.48 -29.73
CA GLY A 89 -6.67 38.41 -30.11
C GLY A 89 -6.34 39.88 -29.80
N THR A 90 -5.76 40.15 -28.63
CA THR A 90 -5.31 41.50 -28.23
C THR A 90 -4.23 42.03 -29.18
N ILE A 91 -3.27 41.17 -29.55
CA ILE A 91 -2.22 41.50 -30.52
C ILE A 91 -2.80 41.72 -31.92
N GLN A 92 -3.74 40.89 -32.36
CA GLN A 92 -4.42 41.06 -33.65
C GLN A 92 -5.12 42.42 -33.74
N SER A 93 -5.85 42.79 -32.68
CA SER A 93 -6.55 44.06 -32.60
C SER A 93 -5.57 45.24 -32.65
N TYR A 94 -4.46 45.16 -31.92
CA TYR A 94 -3.42 46.19 -31.97
C TYR A 94 -2.74 46.28 -33.35
N PHE A 95 -2.46 45.14 -34.00
CA PHE A 95 -1.97 45.13 -35.37
C PHE A 95 -2.94 45.82 -36.32
N LYS A 96 -4.23 45.51 -36.25
CA LYS A 96 -5.23 46.15 -37.13
C LYS A 96 -5.38 47.64 -36.87
N THR A 97 -5.31 48.06 -35.61
CA THR A 97 -5.58 49.45 -35.21
C THR A 97 -4.36 50.35 -35.34
N CYS A 98 -3.15 49.82 -35.21
CA CYS A 98 -1.92 50.62 -35.12
C CYS A 98 -0.88 50.29 -36.20
N GLN A 99 -0.34 49.06 -36.22
CA GLN A 99 0.84 48.71 -37.02
C GLN A 99 0.53 48.35 -38.49
N LEU A 100 -0.55 47.60 -38.72
CA LEU A 100 -0.95 46.99 -39.99
C LEU A 100 -2.33 47.48 -40.44
N LYS A 101 -2.61 48.78 -40.29
CA LYS A 101 -3.92 49.41 -40.59
C LYS A 101 -4.46 49.05 -41.99
N ASN A 102 -3.57 48.98 -42.97
CA ASN A 102 -3.89 48.78 -44.39
C ASN A 102 -4.15 47.31 -44.77
N TYR A 103 -3.92 46.36 -43.87
CA TYR A 103 -4.15 44.93 -44.11
C TYR A 103 -5.53 44.51 -43.61
N THR A 104 -6.15 43.53 -44.25
CA THR A 104 -7.42 42.94 -43.82
C THR A 104 -7.24 42.11 -42.54
N ASN A 105 -8.33 41.90 -41.79
CA ASN A 105 -8.30 41.07 -40.58
C ASN A 105 -7.87 39.62 -40.88
N SER A 106 -8.18 39.12 -42.07
CA SER A 106 -7.78 37.79 -42.54
C SER A 106 -6.27 37.72 -42.80
N GLU A 107 -5.69 38.71 -43.48
CA GLU A 107 -4.24 38.77 -43.73
C GLU A 107 -3.42 38.82 -42.43
N ILE A 108 -3.86 39.61 -41.45
CA ILE A 108 -3.22 39.67 -40.13
C ILE A 108 -3.40 38.35 -39.37
N GLY A 109 -4.57 37.71 -39.50
CA GLY A 109 -4.87 36.41 -38.91
C GLY A 109 -3.91 35.30 -39.34
N TRP A 110 -3.38 35.34 -40.57
CA TRP A 110 -2.39 34.37 -41.04
C TRP A 110 -1.10 34.36 -40.22
N ILE A 111 -0.69 35.50 -39.64
CA ILE A 111 0.51 35.56 -38.78
C ILE A 111 0.29 34.70 -37.53
N LEU A 112 -0.88 34.84 -36.90
CA LEU A 112 -1.26 34.17 -35.67
C LEU A 112 -1.56 32.68 -35.92
N GLY A 113 -2.24 32.37 -37.03
CA GLY A 113 -2.49 31.00 -37.46
C GLY A 113 -1.19 30.25 -37.76
N THR A 114 -0.22 30.90 -38.40
CA THR A 114 1.12 30.34 -38.66
C THR A 114 1.85 30.05 -37.34
N TYR A 115 1.80 30.96 -36.36
CA TYR A 115 2.37 30.76 -35.04
C TYR A 115 1.84 29.50 -34.34
N LEU A 116 0.50 29.34 -34.29
CA LEU A 116 -0.14 28.19 -33.64
C LEU A 116 0.15 26.88 -34.39
N PHE A 117 0.06 26.91 -35.72
CA PHE A 117 0.28 25.74 -36.57
C PHE A 117 1.73 25.21 -36.48
N LEU A 118 2.71 26.11 -36.63
CA LEU A 118 4.13 25.75 -36.57
C LEU A 118 4.61 25.45 -35.14
N ALA A 119 3.87 25.86 -34.10
CA ALA A 119 4.17 25.45 -32.73
C ALA A 119 3.79 23.98 -32.49
N CYS A 120 2.76 23.47 -33.17
CA CYS A 120 2.26 22.11 -33.00
C CYS A 120 2.98 21.09 -33.90
N ILE A 121 3.22 21.38 -35.18
CA ILE A 121 3.74 20.38 -36.14
C ILE A 121 5.09 19.77 -35.73
N PRO A 122 6.14 20.55 -35.39
CA PRO A 122 7.44 19.98 -35.06
C PRO A 122 7.48 19.36 -33.67
N SER A 123 6.36 19.30 -32.94
CA SER A 123 6.30 18.76 -31.58
C SER A 123 6.76 17.31 -31.49
N PHE A 124 6.57 16.49 -32.53
CA PHE A 124 7.09 15.12 -32.53
C PHE A 124 8.63 15.08 -32.53
N LEU A 125 9.29 16.03 -33.19
CA LEU A 125 10.75 16.18 -33.16
C LEU A 125 11.20 16.62 -31.78
N TYR A 126 10.54 17.63 -31.21
CA TYR A 126 10.85 18.13 -29.86
C TYR A 126 10.64 17.03 -28.80
N GLY A 127 9.58 16.23 -28.92
CA GLY A 127 9.31 15.09 -28.06
C GLY A 127 10.39 14.02 -28.14
N THR A 128 10.82 13.68 -29.37
CA THR A 128 11.91 12.72 -29.59
C THR A 128 13.24 13.22 -29.03
N LEU A 129 13.54 14.51 -29.22
CA LEU A 129 14.73 15.15 -28.67
C LEU A 129 14.69 15.23 -27.14
N LEU A 130 13.53 15.50 -26.54
CA LEU A 130 13.33 15.48 -25.09
C LEU A 130 13.54 14.07 -24.54
N ASP A 131 13.03 13.06 -25.24
CA ASP A 131 13.18 11.66 -24.85
C ASP A 131 14.65 11.21 -24.93
N ARG A 132 15.43 11.76 -25.87
CA ARG A 132 16.84 11.40 -26.10
C ARG A 132 17.85 12.20 -25.27
N TYR A 133 17.67 13.51 -25.15
CA TYR A 133 18.65 14.44 -24.57
C TYR A 133 18.22 15.03 -23.22
N GLY A 134 17.00 14.75 -22.76
CA GLY A 134 16.46 15.30 -21.52
C GLY A 134 16.05 16.78 -21.64
N PRO A 135 15.57 17.38 -20.54
CA PRO A 135 14.90 18.68 -20.58
C PRO A 135 15.85 19.87 -20.61
N ARG A 136 17.10 19.75 -20.15
CA ARG A 136 18.01 20.90 -19.95
C ARG A 136 18.29 21.68 -21.23
N LEU A 137 18.76 21.00 -22.28
CA LEU A 137 19.09 21.67 -23.54
C LEU A 137 17.84 22.28 -24.18
N LEU A 138 16.74 21.52 -24.25
CA LEU A 138 15.52 21.98 -24.89
C LEU A 138 14.86 23.13 -24.13
N SER A 139 14.82 23.09 -22.80
CA SER A 139 14.24 24.18 -22.00
C SER A 139 15.04 25.48 -22.13
N ALA A 140 16.38 25.42 -22.19
CA ALA A 140 17.22 26.59 -22.44
C ALA A 140 16.99 27.21 -23.83
N VAL A 141 16.91 26.36 -24.87
CA VAL A 141 16.63 26.80 -26.24
C VAL A 141 15.23 27.39 -26.35
N GLY A 142 14.22 26.70 -25.83
CA GLY A 142 12.82 27.14 -25.87
C GLY A 142 12.58 28.47 -25.14
N GLY A 143 13.17 28.64 -23.95
CA GLY A 143 13.14 29.91 -23.21
C GLY A 143 13.79 31.05 -23.98
N THR A 144 14.99 30.82 -24.51
CA THR A 144 15.76 31.84 -25.26
C THR A 144 15.03 32.29 -26.53
N PHE A 145 14.52 31.35 -27.32
CA PHE A 145 13.75 31.66 -28.53
C PHE A 145 12.47 32.42 -28.21
N SER A 146 11.75 32.02 -27.15
CA SER A 146 10.53 32.70 -26.73
C SER A 146 10.81 34.14 -26.28
N THR A 147 11.85 34.38 -25.48
CA THR A 147 12.25 35.73 -25.06
C THR A 147 12.72 36.58 -26.24
N ALA A 148 13.57 36.03 -27.12
CA ALA A 148 14.08 36.74 -28.29
C ALA A 148 12.96 37.18 -29.23
N THR A 149 11.93 36.34 -29.39
CA THR A 149 10.75 36.63 -30.23
C THR A 149 10.11 37.96 -29.84
N PHE A 150 9.82 38.16 -28.55
CA PHE A 150 9.13 39.38 -28.11
C PHE A 150 10.04 40.62 -28.14
N LEU A 151 11.34 40.46 -27.89
CA LEU A 151 12.31 41.56 -28.04
C LEU A 151 12.42 42.04 -29.50
N ILE A 152 12.51 41.10 -30.45
CA ILE A 152 12.59 41.39 -31.88
C ILE A 152 11.25 41.91 -32.41
N MET A 153 10.13 41.35 -31.94
CA MET A 153 8.79 41.79 -32.33
C MET A 153 8.51 43.25 -31.97
N GLY A 154 9.10 43.75 -30.88
CA GLY A 154 9.06 45.17 -30.53
C GLY A 154 9.68 46.10 -31.58
N GLN A 155 10.54 45.61 -32.48
CA GLN A 155 11.19 46.39 -33.55
C GLN A 155 10.57 46.17 -34.93
N CYS A 156 9.64 45.23 -35.06
CA CYS A 156 8.98 44.93 -36.33
C CYS A 156 7.99 46.05 -36.72
N LYS A 157 7.97 46.40 -38.01
CA LYS A 157 7.14 47.46 -38.59
C LYS A 157 6.33 46.99 -39.79
N THR A 158 6.83 46.02 -40.56
CA THR A 158 6.18 45.52 -41.78
C THR A 158 5.54 44.15 -41.58
N TYR A 159 4.55 43.81 -42.40
CA TYR A 159 3.83 42.53 -42.35
C TYR A 159 4.76 41.32 -42.32
N TRP A 160 5.72 41.26 -43.25
CA TRP A 160 6.68 40.15 -43.37
C TRP A 160 7.61 40.04 -42.15
N GLN A 161 7.94 41.16 -41.50
CA GLN A 161 8.73 41.13 -40.26
C GLN A 161 7.94 40.45 -39.14
N PHE A 162 6.65 40.73 -38.99
CA PHE A 162 5.78 40.06 -38.02
C PHE A 162 5.55 38.58 -38.37
N MET A 163 5.36 38.24 -39.64
CA MET A 163 5.23 36.85 -40.09
C MET A 163 6.47 36.01 -39.76
N LEU A 164 7.67 36.52 -40.08
CA LEU A 164 8.92 35.79 -39.83
C LEU A 164 9.27 35.75 -38.34
N CYS A 165 9.13 36.87 -37.62
CA CYS A 165 9.49 36.96 -36.21
C CYS A 165 8.49 36.21 -35.31
N PHE A 166 7.20 36.53 -35.42
CA PHE A 166 6.20 35.98 -34.52
C PHE A 166 5.61 34.67 -35.05
N GLY A 167 5.24 34.64 -36.34
CA GLY A 167 4.66 33.45 -36.98
C GLY A 167 5.63 32.27 -37.03
N VAL A 168 6.82 32.46 -37.62
CA VAL A 168 7.78 31.36 -37.81
C VAL A 168 8.71 31.21 -36.61
N PHE A 169 9.49 32.24 -36.28
CA PHE A 169 10.52 32.14 -35.25
C PHE A 169 9.94 31.95 -33.84
N GLY A 170 8.86 32.67 -33.51
CA GLY A 170 8.14 32.53 -32.24
C GLY A 170 7.54 31.15 -31.99
N SER A 171 7.12 30.47 -33.06
CA SER A 171 6.50 29.15 -32.95
C SER A 171 7.46 28.07 -32.44
N ILE A 172 8.76 28.19 -32.76
CA ILE A 172 9.81 27.26 -32.31
C ILE A 172 9.91 27.28 -30.79
N GLY A 173 10.02 28.47 -30.20
CA GLY A 173 10.09 28.64 -28.74
C GLY A 173 8.83 28.13 -28.03
N ALA A 174 7.65 28.47 -28.57
CA ALA A 174 6.37 28.07 -28.00
C ALA A 174 6.16 26.54 -28.04
N GLY A 175 6.48 25.90 -29.17
CA GLY A 175 6.35 24.46 -29.37
C GLY A 175 7.30 23.65 -28.47
N ILE A 176 8.56 24.08 -28.35
CA ILE A 176 9.54 23.45 -27.44
C ILE A 176 9.06 23.58 -26.00
N ASN A 177 8.65 24.78 -25.57
CA ASN A 177 8.25 25.03 -24.18
C ASN A 177 7.05 24.18 -23.76
N CYS A 178 6.04 24.06 -24.62
CA CYS A 178 4.87 23.23 -24.36
C CYS A 178 5.24 21.74 -24.29
N THR A 179 6.02 21.25 -25.26
CA THR A 179 6.41 19.84 -25.34
C THR A 179 7.29 19.42 -24.16
N VAL A 180 8.24 20.27 -23.74
CA VAL A 180 9.10 20.01 -22.58
C VAL A 180 8.27 19.95 -21.29
N ALA A 181 7.40 20.93 -21.06
CA ALA A 181 6.62 21.00 -19.82
C ALA A 181 5.69 19.79 -19.65
N VAL A 182 4.93 19.42 -20.69
CA VAL A 182 4.04 18.26 -20.62
C VAL A 182 4.82 16.96 -20.60
N GLY A 183 5.91 16.87 -21.38
CA GLY A 183 6.78 15.70 -21.45
C GLY A 183 7.46 15.38 -20.12
N VAL A 184 8.02 16.38 -19.44
CA VAL A 184 8.69 16.18 -18.14
C VAL A 184 7.72 15.62 -17.10
N VAL A 185 6.54 16.22 -16.94
CA VAL A 185 5.55 15.76 -15.95
C VAL A 185 5.01 14.38 -16.31
N GLY A 186 4.72 14.13 -17.59
CA GLY A 186 4.22 12.83 -18.03
C GLY A 186 5.23 11.69 -17.94
N LYS A 187 6.53 12.00 -17.89
CA LYS A 187 7.59 11.01 -17.65
C LYS A 187 7.92 10.79 -16.19
N LEU A 188 7.87 11.84 -15.36
CA LEU A 188 8.21 11.76 -13.92
C LEU A 188 7.08 11.18 -13.04
N PHE A 189 5.83 11.29 -13.48
CA PHE A 189 4.66 10.87 -12.68
C PHE A 189 3.84 9.82 -13.44
N ALA A 190 3.68 8.64 -12.84
CA ALA A 190 2.87 7.53 -13.34
C ALA A 190 1.61 7.29 -12.49
N ARG A 191 1.72 7.28 -11.14
CA ARG A 191 0.60 7.06 -10.21
C ARG A 191 -0.17 8.35 -9.92
N LYS A 192 0.54 9.46 -9.66
CA LYS A 192 -0.06 10.79 -9.40
C LYS A 192 -0.09 11.69 -10.64
N GLN A 193 -0.05 11.10 -11.83
CA GLN A 193 0.05 11.81 -13.11
C GLN A 193 -1.07 12.84 -13.30
N GLY A 194 -2.32 12.52 -12.97
CA GLY A 194 -3.46 13.42 -13.15
C GLY A 194 -3.39 14.70 -12.31
N LEU A 195 -2.99 14.58 -11.04
CA LEU A 195 -2.81 15.75 -10.17
C LEU A 195 -1.61 16.60 -10.61
N ALA A 196 -0.46 15.95 -10.90
CA ALA A 196 0.74 16.65 -11.33
C ALA A 196 0.52 17.39 -12.67
N MET A 197 -0.15 16.73 -13.64
CA MET A 197 -0.50 17.33 -14.93
C MET A 197 -1.53 18.45 -14.76
N GLY A 198 -2.55 18.27 -13.91
CA GLY A 198 -3.53 19.30 -13.60
C GLY A 198 -2.89 20.57 -13.05
N ILE A 199 -1.96 20.45 -12.10
CA ILE A 199 -1.20 21.59 -11.55
C ILE A 199 -0.35 22.23 -12.65
N ALA A 200 0.44 21.46 -13.41
CA ALA A 200 1.30 22.02 -14.45
C ALA A 200 0.49 22.78 -15.53
N VAL A 201 -0.57 22.16 -16.05
CA VAL A 201 -1.40 22.74 -17.12
C VAL A 201 -2.21 23.94 -16.64
N THR A 202 -2.44 24.09 -15.33
CA THR A 202 -3.07 25.30 -14.77
C THR A 202 -2.28 26.58 -15.09
N GLY A 203 -0.95 26.48 -15.25
CA GLY A 203 -0.11 27.61 -15.66
C GLY A 203 -0.58 28.26 -16.96
N ALA A 204 -1.00 27.44 -17.95
CA ALA A 204 -1.50 27.96 -19.22
C ALA A 204 -2.82 28.75 -19.06
N SER A 205 -3.75 28.32 -18.19
CA SER A 205 -4.98 29.09 -17.93
C SER A 205 -4.70 30.42 -17.25
N LEU A 206 -3.79 30.41 -16.28
CA LEU A 206 -3.40 31.62 -15.57
C LEU A 206 -2.73 32.62 -16.50
N GLY A 207 -1.82 32.15 -17.37
CA GLY A 207 -1.18 32.99 -18.39
C GLY A 207 -2.19 33.58 -19.38
N ALA A 208 -3.14 32.78 -19.86
CA ALA A 208 -4.19 33.22 -20.77
C ALA A 208 -5.10 34.30 -20.17
N THR A 209 -5.17 34.39 -18.84
CA THR A 209 -5.91 35.44 -18.14
C THR A 209 -5.05 36.68 -17.91
N ILE A 210 -3.77 36.50 -17.51
CA ILE A 210 -2.89 37.60 -17.10
C ILE A 210 -2.33 38.37 -18.30
N PHE A 211 -1.83 37.70 -19.34
CA PHE A 211 -1.15 38.36 -20.47
C PHE A 211 -2.03 39.37 -21.23
N PRO A 212 -3.32 39.08 -21.55
CA PRO A 212 -4.18 40.05 -22.21
C PRO A 212 -4.37 41.32 -21.37
N LEU A 213 -4.59 41.19 -20.05
CA LEU A 213 -4.78 42.31 -19.13
C LEU A 213 -3.52 43.18 -19.03
N VAL A 214 -2.35 42.55 -18.95
CA VAL A 214 -1.07 43.26 -18.94
C VAL A 214 -0.86 44.02 -20.25
N LEU A 215 -1.14 43.39 -21.39
CA LEU A 215 -0.98 44.02 -22.71
C LEU A 215 -1.94 45.19 -22.92
N GLU A 216 -3.20 45.05 -22.53
CA GLU A 216 -4.20 46.13 -22.64
C GLU A 216 -3.76 47.38 -21.85
N SER A 217 -3.35 47.19 -20.60
CA SER A 217 -2.86 48.29 -19.76
C SER A 217 -1.54 48.89 -20.25
N THR A 218 -0.61 48.07 -20.74
CA THR A 218 0.72 48.55 -21.18
C THR A 218 0.68 49.21 -22.55
N PHE A 219 -0.24 48.79 -23.44
CA PHE A 219 -0.42 49.41 -24.75
C PHE A 219 -0.85 50.87 -24.64
N GLU A 220 -1.76 51.19 -23.73
CA GLU A 220 -2.21 52.57 -23.50
C GLU A 220 -1.15 53.44 -22.84
N ASN A 221 -0.49 52.92 -21.80
CA ASN A 221 0.39 53.73 -20.94
C ASN A 221 1.85 53.82 -21.44
N LEU A 222 2.36 52.77 -22.09
CA LEU A 222 3.80 52.62 -22.39
C LEU A 222 4.08 52.40 -23.89
N GLY A 223 3.05 52.12 -24.69
CA GLY A 223 3.14 51.89 -26.13
C GLY A 223 3.74 50.52 -26.52
N TRP A 224 3.71 50.22 -27.82
CA TRP A 224 4.05 48.89 -28.37
C TRP A 224 5.39 48.33 -27.93
N VAL A 225 6.46 49.12 -28.09
CA VAL A 225 7.85 48.63 -27.90
C VAL A 225 8.08 48.23 -26.44
N TRP A 226 7.64 49.05 -25.49
CA TRP A 226 7.80 48.75 -24.06
C TRP A 226 6.86 47.63 -23.60
N SER A 227 5.65 47.55 -24.16
CA SER A 227 4.73 46.44 -23.89
C SER A 227 5.36 45.09 -24.27
N MET A 228 5.99 45.01 -25.44
CA MET A 228 6.68 43.79 -25.88
C MET A 228 7.92 43.46 -25.04
N ARG A 229 8.66 44.47 -24.57
CA ARG A 229 9.78 44.27 -23.64
C ARG A 229 9.33 43.75 -22.29
N ILE A 230 8.21 44.24 -21.75
CA ILE A 230 7.64 43.76 -20.49
C ILE A 230 7.24 42.29 -20.62
N VAL A 231 6.56 41.91 -21.70
CA VAL A 231 6.24 40.51 -21.99
C VAL A 231 7.51 39.65 -22.08
N ALA A 232 8.55 40.13 -22.78
CA ALA A 232 9.82 39.44 -22.89
C ALA A 232 10.49 39.22 -21.51
N ILE A 233 10.44 40.20 -20.62
CA ILE A 233 11.00 40.10 -19.24
C ILE A 233 10.23 39.10 -18.40
N VAL A 234 8.89 39.09 -18.49
CA VAL A 234 8.04 38.12 -17.78
C VAL A 234 8.33 36.71 -18.26
N ILE A 235 8.47 36.52 -19.58
CA ILE A 235 8.80 35.23 -20.18
C ILE A 235 10.22 34.78 -19.81
N ALA A 236 11.20 35.68 -19.88
CA ALA A 236 12.58 35.38 -19.50
C ALA A 236 12.68 34.95 -18.03
N SER A 237 12.06 35.70 -17.12
CA SER A 237 12.06 35.41 -15.69
C SER A 237 11.42 34.04 -15.40
N SER A 238 10.24 33.80 -15.96
CA SER A 238 9.47 32.57 -15.71
C SER A 238 10.16 31.34 -16.30
N THR A 239 10.67 31.43 -17.54
CA THR A 239 11.38 30.31 -18.19
C THR A 239 12.76 30.06 -17.57
N SER A 240 13.44 31.09 -17.06
CA SER A 240 14.70 30.92 -16.31
C SER A 240 14.48 30.20 -14.99
N ILE A 241 13.46 30.59 -14.21
CA ILE A 241 13.09 29.88 -12.98
C ILE A 241 12.66 28.44 -13.30
N GLY A 242 11.87 28.24 -14.35
CA GLY A 242 11.46 26.89 -14.77
C GLY A 242 12.63 26.02 -15.23
N PHE A 243 13.65 26.59 -15.89
CA PHE A 243 14.88 25.88 -16.24
C PHE A 243 15.63 25.41 -15.00
N LEU A 244 15.75 26.27 -13.98
CA LEU A 244 16.35 25.90 -12.69
C LEU A 244 15.58 24.74 -12.03
N CYS A 245 14.26 24.73 -12.14
CA CYS A 245 13.42 23.64 -11.64
C CYS A 245 13.64 22.29 -12.36
N PHE A 246 14.17 22.28 -13.59
CA PHE A 246 14.50 21.06 -14.33
C PHE A 246 15.94 20.58 -14.12
N LEU A 247 16.81 21.37 -13.50
CA LEU A 247 18.19 20.98 -13.22
C LEU A 247 18.33 19.66 -12.43
N PRO A 248 17.49 19.33 -11.44
CA PRO A 248 17.67 18.10 -10.68
C PRO A 248 17.58 16.80 -11.50
N PHE A 249 16.96 16.83 -12.70
CA PHE A 249 16.81 15.66 -13.58
C PHE A 249 17.50 15.88 -14.93
N ASP A 250 18.78 15.53 -14.99
CA ASP A 250 19.57 15.50 -16.23
C ASP A 250 18.99 14.56 -17.29
N ARG A 251 18.57 13.37 -16.86
CA ARG A 251 17.89 12.35 -17.67
C ARG A 251 16.62 11.94 -16.94
N LEU A 252 15.49 12.00 -17.64
CA LEU A 252 14.16 11.75 -17.08
C LEU A 252 13.87 10.26 -16.84
N VAL A 253 14.74 9.36 -17.33
CA VAL A 253 14.70 7.90 -17.11
C VAL A 253 16.14 7.38 -17.07
N VAL A 254 16.47 6.53 -16.09
CA VAL A 254 17.72 5.73 -16.10
C VAL A 254 17.59 4.68 -17.19
N LEU A 255 18.25 4.91 -18.32
CA LEU A 255 18.36 3.92 -19.38
C LEU A 255 19.25 2.79 -18.85
N THR A 256 18.70 1.58 -18.71
CA THR A 256 19.50 0.37 -18.59
C THR A 256 20.25 0.15 -19.91
N ASP A 257 21.56 0.47 -19.89
CA ASP A 257 22.72 0.15 -20.75
C ASP A 257 22.63 -0.39 -22.19
N ASN A 258 21.47 -0.55 -22.85
CA ASN A 258 21.37 -1.08 -24.22
C ASN A 258 20.56 -0.16 -25.16
N PHE A 259 20.79 1.15 -25.11
CA PHE A 259 20.49 1.99 -26.28
C PHE A 259 21.77 2.17 -27.07
N ASP A 260 21.82 1.52 -28.24
CA ASP A 260 22.91 1.61 -29.20
C ASP A 260 23.44 3.05 -29.29
N THR A 261 24.74 3.12 -29.15
CA THR A 261 25.59 4.28 -29.37
C THR A 261 25.20 4.92 -30.71
N PHE A 262 24.72 6.16 -30.66
CA PHE A 262 24.66 7.10 -31.80
C PHE A 262 24.18 6.51 -33.15
N GLY A 263 22.92 6.09 -33.25
CA GLY A 263 22.22 5.87 -34.53
C GLY A 263 21.69 7.17 -35.17
N ASN A 264 21.77 7.22 -36.51
CA ASN A 264 21.42 8.29 -37.47
C ASN A 264 20.21 9.19 -37.08
N LEU A 265 20.28 10.47 -37.45
CA LEU A 265 19.17 11.46 -37.35
C LEU A 265 17.86 10.99 -38.04
N GLY A 266 17.97 10.02 -38.97
CA GLY A 266 16.82 9.38 -39.63
C GLY A 266 15.86 8.63 -38.69
N SER A 267 16.30 8.24 -37.49
CA SER A 267 15.41 7.63 -36.48
C SER A 267 14.50 8.65 -35.77
N ALA A 268 14.69 9.96 -35.99
CA ALA A 268 13.81 11.00 -35.46
C ALA A 268 12.43 11.04 -36.15
N PHE A 269 12.33 10.42 -37.33
CA PHE A 269 11.10 10.30 -38.14
C PHE A 269 10.46 8.91 -38.04
N ASP A 270 10.55 8.28 -36.87
CA ASP A 270 9.89 7.00 -36.63
C ASP A 270 8.39 7.19 -36.30
N LEU A 271 7.54 6.94 -37.30
CA LEU A 271 6.08 7.00 -37.19
C LEU A 271 5.45 5.71 -36.61
N SER A 272 6.24 4.85 -35.95
CA SER A 272 5.76 3.60 -35.34
C SER A 272 4.58 3.77 -34.38
N ALA A 273 4.45 4.94 -33.72
CA ALA A 273 3.30 5.25 -32.86
C ALA A 273 1.95 5.07 -33.58
N TRP A 274 1.88 5.39 -34.87
CA TRP A 274 0.67 5.27 -35.70
C TRP A 274 0.30 3.84 -36.07
N LYS A 275 1.09 2.83 -35.68
CA LYS A 275 0.72 1.42 -35.86
C LYS A 275 -0.24 0.94 -34.77
N SER A 276 -0.30 1.62 -33.62
CA SER A 276 -1.17 1.25 -32.51
C SER A 276 -2.60 1.74 -32.73
N SER A 277 -3.55 0.82 -32.86
CA SER A 277 -4.97 1.18 -33.03
C SER A 277 -5.51 2.02 -31.86
N GLY A 278 -5.10 1.71 -30.62
CA GLY A 278 -5.49 2.50 -29.45
C GLY A 278 -4.99 3.94 -29.51
N PHE A 279 -3.76 4.16 -29.98
CA PHE A 279 -3.20 5.50 -30.17
C PHE A 279 -3.95 6.28 -31.25
N ILE A 280 -4.24 5.66 -32.41
CA ILE A 280 -4.99 6.31 -33.51
C ILE A 280 -6.33 6.85 -33.00
N PHE A 281 -7.12 6.04 -32.29
CA PHE A 281 -8.44 6.47 -31.81
C PHE A 281 -8.37 7.56 -30.72
N VAL A 282 -7.34 7.53 -29.87
CA VAL A 282 -7.07 8.64 -28.93
C VAL A 282 -6.73 9.91 -29.72
N SER A 283 -5.77 9.86 -30.63
CA SER A 283 -5.35 11.04 -31.40
C SER A 283 -6.46 11.59 -32.31
N CYS A 284 -7.30 10.74 -32.91
CA CYS A 284 -8.50 11.15 -33.65
C CYS A 284 -9.51 11.86 -32.75
N SER A 285 -9.77 11.34 -31.54
CA SER A 285 -10.64 12.04 -30.58
C SER A 285 -10.08 13.40 -30.21
N LEU A 286 -8.76 13.50 -29.99
CA LEU A 286 -8.11 14.76 -29.60
C LEU A 286 -8.17 15.79 -30.74
N PHE A 287 -7.96 15.35 -31.99
CA PHE A 287 -8.12 16.19 -33.18
C PHE A 287 -9.52 16.81 -33.30
N LEU A 288 -10.56 15.98 -33.14
CA LEU A 288 -11.96 16.40 -33.28
C LEU A 288 -12.38 17.38 -32.18
N VAL A 289 -11.97 17.13 -30.93
CA VAL A 289 -12.25 18.06 -29.82
C VAL A 289 -11.55 19.39 -30.03
N GLU A 290 -10.28 19.38 -30.46
CA GLU A 290 -9.57 20.64 -30.68
C GLU A 290 -10.15 21.45 -31.84
N PHE A 291 -10.72 20.79 -32.85
CA PHE A 291 -11.42 21.47 -33.96
C PHE A 291 -12.55 22.34 -33.42
N VAL A 292 -13.36 21.75 -32.52
CA VAL A 292 -14.49 22.44 -31.91
C VAL A 292 -14.02 23.49 -30.91
N ASN A 293 -13.00 23.20 -30.10
CA ASN A 293 -12.42 24.18 -29.18
C ASN A 293 -11.95 25.43 -29.93
N SER A 294 -11.13 25.26 -30.97
CA SER A 294 -10.63 26.36 -31.79
C SER A 294 -11.80 27.16 -32.36
N GLY A 295 -12.75 26.47 -32.99
CA GLY A 295 -13.89 27.13 -33.62
C GLY A 295 -14.81 27.88 -32.63
N VAL A 296 -15.00 27.38 -31.41
CA VAL A 296 -15.73 28.09 -30.35
C VAL A 296 -14.93 29.31 -29.89
N PHE A 297 -13.64 29.15 -29.57
CA PHE A 297 -12.78 30.26 -29.14
C PHE A 297 -12.67 31.37 -30.18
N GLY A 298 -12.55 31.02 -31.46
CA GLY A 298 -12.41 31.97 -32.56
C GLY A 298 -13.68 32.75 -32.89
N LEU A 299 -14.86 32.15 -32.68
CA LEU A 299 -16.14 32.75 -33.07
C LEU A 299 -16.98 33.32 -31.93
N LEU A 300 -16.62 33.02 -30.67
CA LEU A 300 -17.39 33.48 -29.50
C LEU A 300 -17.56 35.02 -29.45
N PRO A 301 -16.55 35.85 -29.75
CA PRO A 301 -16.73 37.31 -29.80
C PRO A 301 -17.64 37.77 -30.96
N ALA A 302 -17.61 37.08 -32.09
CA ALA A 302 -18.49 37.39 -33.23
C ALA A 302 -19.95 37.03 -32.91
N LEU A 303 -20.17 35.92 -32.20
CA LEU A 303 -21.48 35.49 -31.74
C LEU A 303 -22.05 36.43 -30.68
N SER A 304 -21.24 36.96 -29.76
CA SER A 304 -21.73 37.93 -28.76
C SER A 304 -22.22 39.23 -29.40
N VAL A 305 -21.49 39.74 -30.40
CA VAL A 305 -21.90 40.93 -31.17
C VAL A 305 -23.17 40.65 -31.97
N ALA A 306 -23.30 39.47 -32.57
CA ALA A 306 -24.51 39.06 -33.29
C ALA A 306 -25.76 38.98 -32.38
N THR A 307 -25.58 38.76 -31.08
CA THR A 307 -26.66 38.77 -30.07
C THR A 307 -26.95 40.14 -29.46
N GLY A 308 -26.29 41.22 -29.94
CA GLY A 308 -26.50 42.59 -29.47
C GLY A 308 -25.62 43.02 -28.29
N MET A 309 -24.59 42.25 -27.92
CA MET A 309 -23.60 42.62 -26.90
C MET A 309 -22.45 43.45 -27.51
N THR A 310 -21.69 44.14 -26.67
CA THR A 310 -20.53 44.92 -27.14
C THR A 310 -19.36 44.01 -27.50
N ALA A 311 -18.42 44.50 -28.31
CA ALA A 311 -17.18 43.79 -28.58
C ALA A 311 -16.37 43.50 -27.29
N GLN A 312 -16.48 44.38 -26.29
CA GLN A 312 -15.81 44.24 -24.99
C GLN A 312 -16.39 43.10 -24.15
N ASP A 313 -17.70 42.86 -24.26
CA ASP A 313 -18.33 41.69 -23.62
C ASP A 313 -17.84 40.37 -24.23
N GLY A 314 -17.58 40.35 -25.55
CA GLY A 314 -17.00 39.20 -26.24
C GLY A 314 -15.62 38.80 -25.71
N PHE A 315 -14.77 39.78 -25.40
CA PHE A 315 -13.48 39.53 -24.76
C PHE A 315 -13.63 39.07 -23.30
N SER A 316 -14.62 39.61 -22.59
CA SER A 316 -14.93 39.21 -21.21
C SER A 316 -15.38 37.74 -21.13
N LEU A 317 -16.12 37.24 -22.11
CA LEU A 317 -16.50 35.82 -22.22
C LEU A 317 -15.28 34.89 -22.36
N LEU A 318 -14.27 35.29 -23.14
CA LEU A 318 -13.02 34.53 -23.27
C LEU A 318 -12.24 34.48 -21.95
N SER A 319 -12.21 35.60 -21.20
CA SER A 319 -11.61 35.66 -19.87
C SER A 319 -12.32 34.75 -18.86
N VAL A 320 -13.66 34.68 -18.92
CA VAL A 320 -14.46 33.77 -18.08
C VAL A 320 -14.13 32.30 -18.38
N ILE A 321 -13.99 31.93 -19.67
CA ILE A 321 -13.53 30.59 -20.05
C ILE A 321 -12.15 30.29 -19.46
N GLY A 322 -11.19 31.21 -19.63
CA GLY A 322 -9.83 31.06 -19.11
C GLY A 322 -9.78 30.86 -17.59
N GLY A 323 -10.53 31.68 -16.85
CA GLY A 323 -10.61 31.61 -15.39
C GLY A 323 -11.25 30.31 -14.88
N ILE A 324 -12.35 29.86 -15.48
CA ILE A 324 -13.04 28.63 -15.05
C ILE A 324 -12.27 27.38 -15.49
N SER A 325 -11.54 27.44 -16.61
CA SER A 325 -10.63 26.39 -17.03
C SER A 325 -9.53 26.11 -15.99
N CYS A 326 -9.10 27.11 -15.21
CA CYS A 326 -8.15 26.92 -14.11
C CYS A 326 -8.72 25.96 -13.04
N LEU A 327 -9.95 26.22 -12.59
CA LEU A 327 -10.64 25.38 -11.61
C LEU A 327 -10.88 23.96 -12.15
N SER A 328 -11.23 23.83 -13.43
CA SER A 328 -11.40 22.54 -14.07
C SER A 328 -10.12 21.71 -14.08
N ARG A 329 -8.98 22.30 -14.49
CA ARG A 329 -7.70 21.59 -14.60
C ARG A 329 -7.25 20.99 -13.26
N LEU A 330 -7.52 21.68 -12.15
CA LEU A 330 -7.24 21.16 -10.80
C LEU A 330 -8.24 20.09 -10.35
N THR A 331 -9.55 20.36 -10.49
CA THR A 331 -10.61 19.46 -10.02
C THR A 331 -10.65 18.15 -10.82
N ILE A 332 -10.53 18.23 -12.14
CA ILE A 332 -10.47 17.06 -13.03
C ILE A 332 -9.14 16.32 -12.87
N GLY A 333 -8.03 17.04 -12.66
CA GLY A 333 -6.74 16.43 -12.30
C GLY A 333 -6.85 15.56 -11.05
N LEU A 334 -7.53 16.04 -10.01
CA LEU A 334 -7.83 15.26 -8.80
C LEU A 334 -8.81 14.11 -9.08
N LEU A 335 -9.90 14.34 -9.80
CA LEU A 335 -10.91 13.33 -10.08
C LEU A 335 -10.35 12.17 -10.92
N SER A 336 -9.48 12.48 -11.87
CA SER A 336 -8.81 11.50 -12.72
C SER A 336 -7.87 10.56 -11.98
N HIS A 337 -7.40 10.95 -10.78
CA HIS A 337 -6.63 10.07 -9.91
C HIS A 337 -7.48 8.88 -9.42
N TYR A 338 -8.77 9.11 -9.16
CA TYR A 338 -9.67 8.09 -8.63
C TYR A 338 -10.37 7.27 -9.72
N ILE A 339 -10.74 7.92 -10.82
CA ILE A 339 -11.56 7.30 -11.89
C ILE A 339 -10.69 6.78 -13.05
N GLY A 340 -9.45 7.27 -13.18
CA GLY A 340 -8.54 6.97 -14.27
C GLY A 340 -8.73 7.87 -15.50
N GLY A 341 -7.64 8.28 -16.14
CA GLY A 341 -7.65 9.30 -17.20
C GLY A 341 -8.61 9.02 -18.37
N VAL A 342 -8.58 7.81 -18.95
CA VAL A 342 -9.46 7.46 -20.09
C VAL A 342 -10.95 7.49 -19.71
N ASN A 343 -11.30 7.03 -18.51
CA ASN A 343 -12.67 7.08 -18.01
C ASN A 343 -13.12 8.52 -17.74
N THR A 344 -12.23 9.36 -17.19
CA THR A 344 -12.50 10.78 -16.98
C THR A 344 -12.75 11.50 -18.31
N MET A 345 -11.99 11.18 -19.36
CA MET A 345 -12.21 11.74 -20.70
C MET A 345 -13.58 11.34 -21.26
N VAL A 346 -13.98 10.07 -21.14
CA VAL A 346 -15.31 9.64 -21.57
C VAL A 346 -16.41 10.37 -20.79
N GLY A 347 -16.26 10.48 -19.47
CA GLY A 347 -17.22 11.19 -18.62
C GLY A 347 -17.38 12.67 -19.01
N THR A 348 -16.27 13.38 -19.24
CA THR A 348 -16.32 14.80 -19.65
C THR A 348 -16.91 14.96 -21.06
N MET A 349 -16.62 14.03 -21.99
CA MET A 349 -17.23 14.02 -23.34
C MET A 349 -18.74 13.78 -23.31
N VAL A 350 -19.23 12.89 -22.44
CA VAL A 350 -20.68 12.66 -22.26
C VAL A 350 -21.36 13.94 -21.76
N VAL A 351 -20.79 14.57 -20.72
CA VAL A 351 -21.35 15.83 -20.19
C VAL A 351 -21.32 16.94 -21.25
N MET A 352 -20.22 17.04 -22.01
CA MET A 352 -20.09 18.03 -23.09
C MET A 352 -21.12 17.81 -24.20
N THR A 353 -21.40 16.55 -24.55
CA THR A 353 -22.43 16.20 -25.55
C THR A 353 -23.85 16.54 -25.06
N ILE A 354 -24.14 16.36 -23.77
CA ILE A 354 -25.48 16.63 -23.20
C ILE A 354 -25.72 18.14 -23.05
N LEU A 355 -24.72 18.90 -22.60
CA LEU A 355 -24.86 20.33 -22.34
C LEU A 355 -24.87 21.18 -23.60
N MET A 356 -24.27 20.70 -24.68
CA MET A 356 -24.11 21.45 -25.90
C MET A 356 -25.45 21.77 -26.61
N PRO A 357 -26.40 20.83 -26.81
CA PRO A 357 -27.72 21.14 -27.34
C PRO A 357 -28.49 22.16 -26.49
N LEU A 358 -28.33 22.11 -25.16
CA LEU A 358 -28.95 23.04 -24.21
C LEU A 358 -28.37 24.47 -24.36
N ALA A 359 -27.07 24.58 -24.65
CA ALA A 359 -26.43 25.84 -24.97
C ALA A 359 -26.98 26.46 -26.27
N PHE A 360 -27.22 25.64 -27.29
CA PHE A 360 -27.63 26.11 -28.62
C PHE A 360 -29.13 26.33 -28.78
N ALA A 361 -30.00 25.61 -28.07
CA ALA A 361 -31.45 25.83 -28.08
C ALA A 361 -31.83 27.27 -27.67
N SER A 362 -31.01 27.90 -26.85
CA SER A 362 -31.21 29.27 -26.37
C SER A 362 -30.68 30.35 -27.31
N CYS A 363 -29.74 30.03 -28.21
CA CYS A 363 -29.26 30.96 -29.24
C CYS A 363 -30.20 31.03 -30.46
N THR A 364 -31.23 30.18 -30.51
CA THR A 364 -31.92 29.82 -31.76
C THR A 364 -33.44 29.98 -31.69
N THR A 365 -34.01 30.01 -30.50
CA THR A 365 -35.42 30.38 -30.30
C THR A 365 -35.51 31.88 -30.07
N GLY A 366 -36.07 32.63 -31.03
CA GLY A 366 -36.29 34.09 -30.96
C GLY A 366 -37.26 34.56 -29.87
N GLY A 367 -37.38 33.80 -28.76
CA GLY A 367 -38.22 34.09 -27.59
C GLY A 367 -37.74 33.43 -26.28
N GLY A 368 -36.56 32.80 -26.23
CA GLY A 368 -35.91 32.42 -24.96
C GLY A 368 -35.20 33.61 -24.32
N PRO A 369 -34.66 33.52 -23.08
CA PRO A 369 -33.98 34.63 -22.42
C PRO A 369 -32.68 34.98 -23.16
N SER A 370 -32.78 35.80 -24.21
CA SER A 370 -31.70 36.42 -24.96
C SER A 370 -31.05 37.53 -24.13
N GLY A 371 -30.48 37.12 -23.00
CA GLY A 371 -29.77 37.98 -22.07
C GLY A 371 -28.27 37.67 -22.05
N PRO A 372 -27.40 38.67 -21.81
CA PRO A 372 -25.96 38.49 -21.63
C PRO A 372 -25.61 37.35 -20.66
N ALA A 373 -26.41 37.15 -19.60
CA ALA A 373 -26.22 36.13 -18.58
C ALA A 373 -26.13 34.68 -19.13
N PHE A 374 -26.83 34.39 -20.23
CA PHE A 374 -26.81 33.05 -20.83
C PHE A 374 -25.47 32.74 -21.51
N LEU A 375 -24.93 33.70 -22.28
CA LEU A 375 -23.63 33.54 -22.93
C LEU A 375 -22.51 33.42 -21.89
N TYR A 376 -22.59 34.16 -20.79
CA TYR A 376 -21.66 34.00 -19.65
C TYR A 376 -21.78 32.63 -18.98
N THR A 377 -22.99 32.08 -18.85
CA THR A 377 -23.22 30.73 -18.31
C THR A 377 -22.67 29.66 -19.26
N PHE A 378 -22.88 29.80 -20.56
CA PHE A 378 -22.28 28.94 -21.56
C PHE A 378 -20.75 29.00 -21.53
N ALA A 379 -20.17 30.19 -21.51
CA ALA A 379 -18.73 30.41 -21.38
C ALA A 379 -18.18 29.73 -20.11
N ALA A 380 -18.91 29.77 -19.00
CA ALA A 380 -18.54 29.10 -17.77
C ALA A 380 -18.51 27.57 -17.91
N PHE A 381 -19.58 26.95 -18.42
CA PHE A 381 -19.62 25.50 -18.63
C PHE A 381 -18.60 25.04 -19.68
N TRP A 382 -18.47 25.77 -20.78
CA TRP A 382 -17.50 25.48 -21.82
C TRP A 382 -16.07 25.59 -21.30
N GLY A 383 -15.76 26.59 -20.48
CA GLY A 383 -14.45 26.71 -19.83
C GLY A 383 -14.16 25.58 -18.86
N PHE A 384 -15.17 25.11 -18.13
CA PHE A 384 -15.00 23.94 -17.26
C PHE A 384 -14.74 22.67 -18.08
N LEU A 385 -15.50 22.43 -19.15
CA LEU A 385 -15.36 21.20 -19.95
C LEU A 385 -14.11 21.21 -20.84
N SER A 386 -13.82 22.31 -21.53
CA SER A 386 -12.61 22.44 -22.35
C SER A 386 -11.33 22.42 -21.51
N GLY A 387 -11.35 22.97 -20.29
CA GLY A 387 -10.21 22.87 -19.35
C GLY A 387 -9.86 21.43 -18.97
N SER A 388 -10.86 20.56 -18.86
CA SER A 388 -10.70 19.15 -18.49
C SER A 388 -9.89 18.38 -19.52
N PHE A 389 -10.07 18.73 -20.79
CA PHE A 389 -9.46 18.06 -21.93
C PHE A 389 -7.93 18.18 -21.92
N TYR A 390 -7.40 19.39 -21.69
CA TYR A 390 -5.96 19.62 -21.66
C TYR A 390 -5.24 18.90 -20.50
N THR A 391 -5.94 18.66 -19.39
CA THR A 391 -5.41 17.86 -18.27
C THR A 391 -5.43 16.36 -18.59
N VAL A 392 -6.50 15.88 -19.22
CA VAL A 392 -6.75 14.44 -19.41
C VAL A 392 -6.15 13.87 -20.70
N ALA A 393 -5.96 14.68 -21.73
CA ALA A 393 -5.38 14.25 -23.01
C ALA A 393 -3.97 13.62 -22.85
N PRO A 394 -3.02 14.23 -22.11
CA PRO A 394 -1.71 13.61 -21.85
C PRO A 394 -1.82 12.26 -21.14
N MET A 395 -2.78 12.08 -20.23
CA MET A 395 -2.99 10.80 -19.53
C MET A 395 -3.52 9.70 -20.45
N CYS A 396 -4.38 10.04 -21.40
CA CYS A 396 -4.89 9.08 -22.38
C CYS A 396 -3.75 8.61 -23.29
N ILE A 397 -2.87 9.54 -23.71
CA ILE A 397 -1.69 9.22 -24.52
C ILE A 397 -0.71 8.34 -23.73
N ALA A 398 -0.48 8.64 -22.45
CA ALA A 398 0.40 7.85 -21.58
C ALA A 398 0.01 6.37 -21.46
N ARG A 399 -1.28 6.04 -21.67
CA ARG A 399 -1.77 4.65 -21.66
C ARG A 399 -1.53 3.90 -22.98
N THR A 400 -1.11 4.59 -24.03
CA THR A 400 -0.88 4.01 -25.36
C THR A 400 0.60 3.79 -25.69
N CYS A 401 1.50 4.21 -24.80
CA CYS A 401 2.95 4.17 -25.00
C CYS A 401 3.71 3.84 -23.71
N ASP A 402 4.97 3.44 -23.85
CA ASP A 402 5.86 3.37 -22.69
C ASP A 402 6.28 4.76 -22.22
N LEU A 403 6.42 4.94 -20.90
CA LEU A 403 6.84 6.22 -20.28
C LEU A 403 8.15 6.79 -20.87
N LYS A 404 9.08 5.93 -21.28
CA LYS A 404 10.34 6.35 -21.92
C LYS A 404 10.14 7.12 -23.24
N GLU A 405 9.06 6.87 -23.95
CA GLU A 405 8.71 7.43 -25.26
C GLU A 405 7.52 8.38 -25.19
N PHE A 406 7.10 8.75 -23.97
CA PHE A 406 5.90 9.54 -23.75
C PHE A 406 5.91 10.88 -24.51
N ALA A 407 7.02 11.62 -24.49
CA ALA A 407 7.07 12.93 -25.12
C ALA A 407 6.98 12.82 -26.64
N ARG A 408 7.57 11.79 -27.25
CA ARG A 408 7.41 11.46 -28.67
C ARG A 408 5.94 11.20 -29.03
N TYR A 409 5.21 10.40 -28.25
CA TYR A 409 3.80 10.10 -28.51
C TYR A 409 2.90 11.32 -28.33
N TYR A 410 3.17 12.15 -27.32
CA TYR A 410 2.51 13.44 -27.14
C TYR A 410 2.75 14.36 -28.33
N GLY A 411 4.02 14.51 -28.75
CA GLY A 411 4.39 15.32 -29.92
C GLY A 411 3.80 14.81 -31.23
N SER A 412 3.69 13.48 -31.40
CA SER A 412 3.05 12.86 -32.56
C SER A 412 1.55 13.16 -32.62
N THR A 413 0.89 13.21 -31.47
CA THR A 413 -0.53 13.63 -31.41
C THR A 413 -0.69 15.10 -31.79
N ASN A 414 0.22 15.98 -31.33
CA ASN A 414 0.19 17.40 -31.65
C ASN A 414 0.35 17.68 -33.16
N LEU A 415 0.96 16.77 -33.93
CA LEU A 415 0.99 16.86 -35.39
C LEU A 415 -0.42 16.88 -36.00
N LEU A 416 -1.32 15.99 -35.56
CA LEU A 416 -2.72 16.01 -36.01
C LEU A 416 -3.45 17.23 -35.47
N VAL A 417 -3.29 17.53 -34.18
CA VAL A 417 -3.95 18.67 -33.53
C VAL A 417 -3.61 19.99 -34.23
N GLY A 418 -2.37 20.17 -34.68
CA GLY A 418 -1.96 21.36 -35.45
C GLY A 418 -2.78 21.56 -36.74
N VAL A 419 -3.09 20.48 -37.47
CA VAL A 419 -3.97 20.54 -38.66
C VAL A 419 -5.36 21.01 -38.27
N SER A 420 -5.88 20.54 -37.13
CA SER A 420 -7.18 20.94 -36.59
C SER A 420 -7.26 22.44 -36.33
N LEU A 421 -6.23 23.00 -35.69
CA LEU A 421 -6.14 24.43 -35.39
C LEU A 421 -6.06 25.30 -36.66
N LEU A 422 -5.43 24.79 -37.72
CA LEU A 422 -5.32 25.51 -39.00
C LEU A 422 -6.68 25.59 -39.72
N ILE A 423 -7.45 24.51 -39.75
CA ILE A 423 -8.71 24.42 -40.50
C ILE A 423 -9.94 24.84 -39.68
N GLY A 424 -9.86 24.75 -38.34
CA GLY A 424 -10.98 24.96 -37.42
C GLY A 424 -11.63 26.32 -37.59
N ASN A 425 -10.87 27.40 -37.39
CA ASN A 425 -11.43 28.75 -37.45
C ASN A 425 -11.97 29.12 -38.85
N PRO A 426 -11.23 28.93 -39.96
CA PRO A 426 -11.73 29.28 -41.29
C PRO A 426 -12.97 28.49 -41.70
N LEU A 427 -13.00 27.17 -41.44
CA LEU A 427 -14.14 26.34 -41.82
C LEU A 427 -15.39 26.70 -41.01
N SER A 428 -15.23 26.93 -39.71
CA SER A 428 -16.32 27.36 -38.84
C SER A 428 -16.88 28.73 -39.24
N SER A 429 -16.03 29.69 -39.64
CA SER A 429 -16.48 30.99 -40.14
C SER A 429 -17.30 30.87 -41.43
N VAL A 430 -16.86 30.05 -42.39
CA VAL A 430 -17.60 29.85 -43.66
C VAL A 430 -18.97 29.22 -43.43
N VAL A 431 -19.04 28.23 -42.53
CA VAL A 431 -20.32 27.59 -42.16
C VAL A 431 -21.23 28.60 -41.46
N LEU A 432 -20.67 29.42 -40.56
CA LEU A 432 -21.42 30.49 -39.90
C LEU A 432 -22.03 31.49 -40.90
N GLU A 433 -21.24 31.94 -41.88
CA GLU A 433 -21.66 32.93 -42.88
C GLU A 433 -22.69 32.37 -43.88
N LYS A 434 -22.51 31.13 -44.35
CA LYS A 434 -23.36 30.54 -45.39
C LYS A 434 -24.58 29.81 -44.87
N ALA A 435 -24.48 29.17 -43.70
CA ALA A 435 -25.49 28.26 -43.17
C ALA A 435 -26.03 28.68 -41.79
N GLY A 436 -25.50 29.75 -41.20
CA GLY A 436 -25.96 30.31 -39.94
C GLY A 436 -25.49 29.56 -38.69
N ALA A 437 -25.67 30.19 -37.53
CA ALA A 437 -25.21 29.70 -36.23
C ALA A 437 -25.85 28.36 -35.82
N GLN A 438 -27.11 28.12 -36.24
CA GLN A 438 -27.81 26.85 -36.00
C GLN A 438 -27.08 25.67 -36.67
N THR A 439 -26.70 25.82 -37.94
CA THR A 439 -26.04 24.75 -38.69
C THR A 439 -24.63 24.48 -38.14
N LEU A 440 -23.91 25.54 -37.75
CA LEU A 440 -22.60 25.41 -37.11
C LEU A 440 -22.69 24.65 -35.77
N ALA A 441 -23.72 24.92 -34.98
CA ALA A 441 -23.97 24.24 -33.71
C ALA A 441 -24.19 22.73 -33.88
N TYR A 442 -25.04 22.34 -34.83
CA TYR A 442 -25.29 20.93 -35.14
C TYR A 442 -24.04 20.23 -35.69
N LEU A 443 -23.24 20.95 -36.50
CA LEU A 443 -21.95 20.44 -36.98
C LEU A 443 -21.02 20.13 -35.81
N TYR A 444 -20.83 21.08 -34.89
CA TYR A 444 -19.99 20.84 -33.71
C TYR A 444 -20.53 19.70 -32.83
N LEU A 445 -21.86 19.57 -32.68
CA LEU A 445 -22.45 18.45 -31.93
C LEU A 445 -22.13 17.10 -32.57
N GLY A 446 -22.25 17.01 -33.90
CA GLY A 446 -21.85 15.82 -34.65
C GLY A 446 -20.37 15.49 -34.47
N ILE A 447 -19.50 16.50 -34.45
CA ILE A 447 -18.05 16.32 -34.26
C ILE A 447 -17.73 15.85 -32.83
N ILE A 448 -18.35 16.42 -31.79
CA ILE A 448 -18.16 15.96 -30.40
C ILE A 448 -18.70 14.54 -30.22
N LEU A 449 -19.84 14.20 -30.81
CA LEU A 449 -20.36 12.83 -30.80
C LEU A 449 -19.39 11.85 -31.45
N ALA A 450 -18.81 12.21 -32.60
CA ALA A 450 -17.78 11.40 -33.26
C ALA A 450 -16.52 11.26 -32.38
N ALA A 451 -16.09 12.34 -31.71
CA ALA A 451 -14.98 12.30 -30.77
C ALA A 451 -15.29 11.37 -29.58
N MET A 452 -16.50 11.45 -29.03
CA MET A 452 -16.98 10.59 -27.95
C MET A 452 -16.95 9.10 -28.36
N VAL A 453 -17.44 8.78 -29.56
CA VAL A 453 -17.36 7.41 -30.09
C VAL A 453 -15.91 6.97 -30.24
N SER A 454 -15.04 7.83 -30.78
CA SER A 454 -13.61 7.54 -30.94
C SER A 454 -12.93 7.23 -29.60
N ILE A 455 -13.19 8.00 -28.54
CA ILE A 455 -12.59 7.75 -27.23
C ILE A 455 -13.21 6.52 -26.52
N ILE A 456 -14.48 6.18 -26.77
CA ILE A 456 -15.10 4.94 -26.27
C ILE A 456 -14.48 3.71 -26.96
N VAL A 457 -14.22 3.79 -28.27
CA VAL A 457 -13.49 2.74 -29.00
C VAL A 457 -12.06 2.62 -28.49
N ALA A 458 -11.35 3.74 -28.32
CA ALA A 458 -10.03 3.76 -27.71
C ALA A 458 -10.04 3.13 -26.31
N ARG A 459 -11.05 3.44 -25.50
CA ARG A 459 -11.24 2.85 -24.16
C ARG A 459 -11.39 1.34 -24.22
N GLY A 460 -12.20 0.82 -25.14
CA GLY A 460 -12.34 -0.63 -25.34
C GLY A 460 -11.02 -1.30 -25.74
N LEU A 461 -10.23 -0.65 -26.60
CA LEU A 461 -8.92 -1.14 -27.05
C LEU A 461 -7.84 -1.05 -25.96
N ILE A 462 -7.87 -0.03 -25.10
CA ILE A 462 -6.87 0.21 -24.05
C ILE A 462 -7.20 -0.58 -22.76
N LEU A 463 -8.49 -0.69 -22.39
CA LEU A 463 -8.93 -1.28 -21.12
C LEU A 463 -9.63 -2.64 -21.28
N GLY A 464 -9.77 -3.16 -22.51
CA GLY A 464 -10.43 -4.45 -22.78
C GLY A 464 -11.93 -4.50 -22.49
N THR A 465 -12.56 -3.39 -22.10
CA THR A 465 -14.00 -3.32 -21.77
C THR A 465 -14.62 -2.00 -22.23
N PHE A 466 -15.87 -2.03 -22.70
CA PHE A 466 -16.57 -0.84 -23.20
C PHE A 466 -17.44 -0.13 -22.15
N THR A 467 -17.98 -0.83 -21.15
CA THR A 467 -19.08 -0.33 -20.30
C THR A 467 -18.83 -0.31 -18.79
N LYS A 468 -17.92 -1.13 -18.25
CA LYS A 468 -17.66 -1.15 -16.81
C LYS A 468 -16.76 0.02 -16.41
N LEU A 469 -17.22 0.90 -15.51
CA LEU A 469 -16.38 1.84 -14.77
C LEU A 469 -15.43 1.05 -13.86
N ALA A 470 -14.37 0.49 -14.44
CA ALA A 470 -13.44 -0.35 -13.72
C ALA A 470 -12.53 0.51 -12.83
N GLN A 471 -12.73 0.39 -11.51
CA GLN A 471 -11.66 0.47 -10.54
C GLN A 471 -10.86 -0.84 -10.58
N VAL A 472 -9.53 -0.68 -10.50
CA VAL A 472 -8.51 -1.72 -10.30
C VAL A 472 -8.31 -2.70 -11.46
N GLN A 473 -7.11 -2.61 -12.01
CA GLN A 473 -6.48 -3.55 -12.91
C GLN A 473 -6.32 -4.90 -12.18
N VAL A 474 -7.22 -5.84 -12.43
CA VAL A 474 -6.99 -7.26 -12.19
C VAL A 474 -6.53 -7.86 -13.52
N ASP A 475 -5.27 -8.27 -13.54
CA ASP A 475 -4.59 -8.95 -14.64
C ASP A 475 -5.32 -10.29 -14.92
N MET A 476 -6.26 -10.30 -15.88
CA MET A 476 -7.09 -11.49 -16.21
C MET A 476 -6.44 -12.43 -17.25
N ASP A 477 -5.27 -12.07 -17.79
CA ASP A 477 -4.58 -12.83 -18.85
C ASP A 477 -3.32 -13.56 -18.39
N LYS A 478 -2.96 -13.49 -17.10
CA LYS A 478 -1.99 -14.41 -16.50
C LYS A 478 -2.73 -15.55 -15.84
N GLN A 479 -2.29 -16.78 -16.11
CA GLN A 479 -2.73 -17.90 -15.30
C GLN A 479 -2.47 -17.58 -13.82
N PRO A 480 -3.41 -17.89 -12.92
CA PRO A 480 -3.24 -17.63 -11.49
C PRO A 480 -1.96 -18.32 -11.02
N GLN A 481 -1.10 -17.56 -10.32
CA GLN A 481 0.14 -18.11 -9.78
C GLN A 481 -0.19 -19.25 -8.80
N LYS A 482 0.55 -20.34 -8.91
CA LYS A 482 0.36 -21.54 -8.11
C LYS A 482 1.06 -21.41 -6.77
N VAL A 483 0.33 -21.67 -5.69
CA VAL A 483 0.85 -21.63 -4.32
C VAL A 483 0.67 -22.96 -3.62
N ALA A 484 1.77 -23.50 -3.09
CA ALA A 484 1.73 -24.65 -2.20
C ALA A 484 1.65 -24.19 -0.74
N VAL A 485 0.73 -24.75 0.03
CA VAL A 485 0.65 -24.56 1.49
C VAL A 485 0.93 -25.90 2.16
N ILE A 486 1.99 -25.98 2.96
CA ILE A 486 2.47 -27.25 3.55
C ILE A 486 2.11 -27.29 5.04
N GLY A 487 1.19 -28.18 5.40
CA GLY A 487 0.58 -28.32 6.72
C GLY A 487 -0.78 -27.61 6.79
N LEU A 488 -1.83 -28.34 7.16
CA LEU A 488 -3.22 -27.84 7.22
C LEU A 488 -3.75 -27.75 8.65
N GLY A 489 -2.89 -27.30 9.57
CA GLY A 489 -3.31 -26.72 10.83
C GLY A 489 -3.99 -25.35 10.65
N ILE A 490 -4.30 -24.66 11.75
CA ILE A 490 -5.01 -23.36 11.71
C ILE A 490 -4.35 -22.35 10.78
N ALA A 491 -3.02 -22.29 10.75
CA ALA A 491 -2.27 -21.34 9.94
C ALA A 491 -2.29 -21.68 8.45
N GLY A 492 -2.29 -22.97 8.11
CA GLY A 492 -2.39 -23.43 6.73
C GLY A 492 -3.78 -23.23 6.15
N LEU A 493 -4.83 -23.50 6.93
CA LEU A 493 -6.22 -23.33 6.48
C LEU A 493 -6.54 -21.87 6.15
N VAL A 494 -6.16 -20.93 7.02
CA VAL A 494 -6.33 -19.49 6.72
C VAL A 494 -5.42 -19.02 5.58
N ALA A 495 -4.23 -19.61 5.41
CA ALA A 495 -3.37 -19.34 4.25
C ALA A 495 -4.07 -19.74 2.95
N VAL A 496 -4.65 -20.95 2.88
CA VAL A 496 -5.41 -21.41 1.72
C VAL A 496 -6.56 -20.45 1.42
N LYS A 497 -7.40 -20.18 2.42
CA LYS A 497 -8.56 -19.29 2.27
C LYS A 497 -8.16 -17.89 1.81
N ASN A 498 -7.21 -17.24 2.49
CA ASN A 498 -6.83 -15.86 2.19
C ASN A 498 -6.10 -15.73 0.83
N MET A 499 -5.39 -16.76 0.39
CA MET A 499 -4.75 -16.75 -0.93
C MET A 499 -5.75 -16.98 -2.06
N LEU A 500 -6.75 -17.85 -1.86
CA LEU A 500 -7.87 -18.01 -2.78
C LEU A 500 -8.66 -16.69 -2.92
N GLU A 501 -8.90 -15.98 -1.80
CA GLU A 501 -9.59 -14.68 -1.77
C GLU A 501 -8.91 -13.61 -2.67
N VAL A 502 -7.59 -13.69 -2.83
CA VAL A 502 -6.78 -12.75 -3.64
C VAL A 502 -6.53 -13.27 -5.08
N GLY A 503 -7.05 -14.46 -5.40
CA GLY A 503 -7.03 -15.05 -6.74
C GLY A 503 -5.76 -15.84 -7.08
N PHE A 504 -5.11 -16.45 -6.10
CA PHE A 504 -4.07 -17.46 -6.34
C PHE A 504 -4.69 -18.84 -6.62
N ASP A 505 -3.99 -19.69 -7.36
CA ASP A 505 -4.32 -21.12 -7.47
C ASP A 505 -3.59 -21.88 -6.36
N VAL A 506 -4.33 -22.35 -5.36
CA VAL A 506 -3.72 -22.85 -4.11
C VAL A 506 -3.92 -24.35 -3.98
N THR A 507 -2.88 -25.06 -3.58
CA THR A 507 -2.95 -26.46 -3.16
C THR A 507 -2.39 -26.59 -1.74
N GLY A 508 -3.21 -27.11 -0.83
CA GLY A 508 -2.83 -27.42 0.54
C GLY A 508 -2.41 -28.88 0.68
N PHE A 509 -1.28 -29.16 1.32
CA PHE A 509 -0.77 -30.51 1.58
C PHE A 509 -0.77 -30.81 3.06
N GLU A 510 -1.33 -31.96 3.46
CA GLU A 510 -1.33 -32.43 4.84
C GLU A 510 -1.05 -33.93 4.91
N ARG A 511 -0.11 -34.31 5.77
CA ARG A 511 0.29 -35.70 5.97
C ARG A 511 -0.78 -36.53 6.68
N SER A 512 -1.64 -35.87 7.47
CA SER A 512 -2.74 -36.51 8.19
C SER A 512 -3.97 -36.64 7.28
N GLU A 513 -4.87 -37.56 7.60
CA GLU A 513 -6.15 -37.72 6.88
C GLU A 513 -7.21 -36.67 7.29
N TYR A 514 -6.83 -35.69 8.10
CA TYR A 514 -7.71 -34.69 8.71
C TYR A 514 -7.06 -33.30 8.71
N VAL A 515 -7.86 -32.26 8.92
CA VAL A 515 -7.42 -30.85 9.03
C VAL A 515 -7.35 -30.39 10.51
N GLY A 516 -6.77 -29.23 10.78
CA GLY A 516 -6.74 -28.60 12.10
C GLY A 516 -5.49 -28.88 12.92
N GLY A 517 -4.68 -29.87 12.53
CA GLY A 517 -3.34 -30.10 13.06
C GLY A 517 -3.35 -30.39 14.56
N LEU A 518 -2.78 -29.47 15.36
CA LEU A 518 -2.68 -29.59 16.83
C LEU A 518 -4.04 -29.86 17.49
N TRP A 519 -5.12 -29.27 16.98
CA TRP A 519 -6.44 -29.29 17.62
C TRP A 519 -7.24 -30.57 17.40
N HIS A 520 -6.76 -31.47 16.53
CA HIS A 520 -7.34 -32.80 16.37
C HIS A 520 -6.62 -33.79 17.28
N TYR A 521 -7.36 -34.44 18.18
CA TYR A 521 -6.81 -35.47 19.06
C TYR A 521 -6.41 -36.71 18.28
N THR A 522 -5.24 -37.27 18.58
CA THR A 522 -4.74 -38.49 17.94
C THR A 522 -3.82 -39.26 18.88
N GLU A 523 -3.91 -40.59 18.85
CA GLU A 523 -3.00 -41.47 19.59
C GLU A 523 -1.66 -41.69 18.88
N GLN A 524 -1.54 -41.28 17.61
CA GLN A 524 -0.28 -41.36 16.89
C GLN A 524 0.79 -40.49 17.57
N ASP A 525 2.06 -40.87 17.45
CA ASP A 525 3.17 -40.07 17.97
C ASP A 525 3.35 -38.78 17.16
N LYS A 526 2.51 -37.78 17.45
CA LYS A 526 2.54 -36.42 16.92
C LYS A 526 2.01 -35.45 17.97
N THR A 527 2.39 -34.19 17.85
CA THR A 527 1.89 -33.14 18.74
C THR A 527 0.40 -32.92 18.49
N SER A 528 -0.41 -33.17 19.51
CA SER A 528 -1.85 -32.91 19.52
C SER A 528 -2.28 -32.45 20.90
N VAL A 529 -3.45 -31.83 20.99
CA VAL A 529 -4.19 -31.64 22.24
C VAL A 529 -4.53 -32.99 22.89
N LEU A 530 -4.88 -32.95 24.18
CA LEU A 530 -5.53 -34.05 24.90
C LEU A 530 -7.06 -33.91 24.82
N PRO A 531 -7.83 -34.98 25.09
CA PRO A 531 -9.29 -34.89 25.17
C PRO A 531 -9.76 -33.95 26.28
N SER A 532 -8.96 -33.80 27.35
CA SER A 532 -9.21 -32.90 28.47
C SER A 532 -8.73 -31.47 28.25
N THR A 533 -8.04 -31.18 27.13
CA THR A 533 -7.50 -29.84 26.87
C THR A 533 -8.63 -28.82 26.68
N ILE A 534 -8.52 -27.70 27.39
CA ILE A 534 -9.39 -26.54 27.25
C ILE A 534 -8.54 -25.38 26.77
N ILE A 535 -8.97 -24.69 25.71
CA ILE A 535 -8.27 -23.52 25.19
C ILE A 535 -8.13 -22.43 26.27
N ASN A 536 -7.00 -21.72 26.25
CA ASN A 536 -6.66 -20.72 27.28
C ASN A 536 -7.25 -19.33 27.01
N ILE A 537 -7.90 -19.15 25.86
CA ILE A 537 -8.42 -17.86 25.38
C ILE A 537 -9.91 -18.04 25.12
N SER A 538 -10.70 -17.01 25.39
CA SER A 538 -12.14 -16.99 25.12
C SER A 538 -12.45 -17.19 23.62
N LYS A 539 -13.61 -17.78 23.30
CA LYS A 539 -14.06 -18.03 21.93
C LYS A 539 -14.16 -16.74 21.12
N GLU A 540 -14.52 -15.63 21.77
CA GLU A 540 -14.65 -14.31 21.17
C GLU A 540 -13.29 -13.72 20.76
N ARG A 541 -12.20 -14.14 21.41
CA ARG A 541 -10.82 -13.74 21.08
C ARG A 541 -10.03 -14.79 20.30
N ALA A 542 -10.49 -16.03 20.31
CA ALA A 542 -9.89 -17.16 19.60
C ALA A 542 -10.55 -17.48 18.24
N ALA A 543 -11.52 -16.68 17.80
CA ALA A 543 -12.13 -16.82 16.47
C ALA A 543 -11.19 -16.37 15.33
N PHE A 544 -11.44 -16.87 14.11
CA PHE A 544 -10.96 -16.27 12.87
C PHE A 544 -11.64 -14.92 12.63
N THR A 545 -11.02 -14.07 11.81
CA THR A 545 -11.42 -12.66 11.68
C THR A 545 -12.79 -12.44 11.02
N ASP A 546 -13.33 -13.44 10.34
CA ASP A 546 -14.58 -13.39 9.59
C ASP A 546 -15.51 -14.58 9.85
N PHE A 547 -15.27 -15.33 10.94
CA PHE A 547 -16.07 -16.51 11.28
C PHE A 547 -16.22 -16.67 12.80
N PRO A 548 -17.32 -16.22 13.42
CA PRO A 548 -17.52 -16.32 14.86
C PRO A 548 -17.83 -17.76 15.29
N TYR A 549 -17.50 -18.12 16.53
CA TYR A 549 -17.96 -19.37 17.12
C TYR A 549 -19.49 -19.38 17.29
N PRO A 550 -20.15 -20.55 17.20
CA PRO A 550 -21.58 -20.67 17.52
C PRO A 550 -21.90 -20.21 18.96
N ASP A 551 -23.09 -19.64 19.15
CA ASP A 551 -23.52 -19.07 20.43
C ASP A 551 -23.57 -20.10 21.57
N SER A 552 -23.99 -21.32 21.26
CA SER A 552 -24.05 -22.45 22.20
C SER A 552 -22.68 -22.89 22.71
N THR A 553 -21.59 -22.45 22.08
CA THR A 553 -20.23 -22.84 22.45
C THR A 553 -19.83 -22.20 23.78
N PRO A 554 -19.26 -22.96 24.73
CA PRO A 554 -18.69 -22.39 25.96
C PRO A 554 -17.61 -21.34 25.67
N SER A 555 -17.51 -20.32 26.53
CA SER A 555 -16.51 -19.26 26.35
C SER A 555 -15.07 -19.79 26.24
N HIS A 556 -14.67 -20.78 27.05
CA HIS A 556 -13.40 -21.47 26.84
C HIS A 556 -13.72 -22.89 26.37
N CYS A 557 -13.38 -23.16 25.11
CA CYS A 557 -13.78 -24.36 24.39
C CYS A 557 -12.92 -25.58 24.77
N PRO A 558 -13.53 -26.75 25.02
CA PRO A 558 -12.82 -28.02 24.94
C PRO A 558 -12.22 -28.22 23.55
N SER A 559 -11.12 -28.95 23.45
CA SER A 559 -10.43 -29.25 22.18
C SER A 559 -11.37 -29.74 21.08
N ALA A 560 -12.29 -30.66 21.38
CA ALA A 560 -13.27 -31.18 20.43
C ALA A 560 -14.17 -30.09 19.81
N LYS A 561 -14.51 -29.03 20.56
CA LYS A 561 -15.30 -27.90 20.03
C LYS A 561 -14.48 -26.95 19.19
N VAL A 562 -13.16 -26.85 19.45
CA VAL A 562 -12.24 -26.11 18.58
C VAL A 562 -12.05 -26.85 17.25
N GLU A 563 -11.95 -28.18 17.29
CA GLU A 563 -11.89 -29.03 16.11
C GLU A 563 -13.14 -28.88 15.23
N GLU A 564 -14.34 -29.02 15.81
CA GLU A 564 -15.62 -28.80 15.13
C GLU A 564 -15.70 -27.41 14.47
N TYR A 565 -15.22 -26.37 15.17
CA TYR A 565 -15.16 -25.02 14.64
C TYR A 565 -14.22 -24.92 13.42
N ILE A 566 -13.05 -25.55 13.47
CA ILE A 566 -12.09 -25.56 12.35
C ILE A 566 -12.66 -26.31 11.14
N GLU A 567 -13.32 -27.45 11.35
CA GLU A 567 -13.97 -28.17 10.24
C GLU A 567 -15.09 -27.35 9.63
N SER A 568 -15.94 -26.73 10.46
CA SER A 568 -17.01 -25.86 9.99
C SER A 568 -16.51 -24.64 9.23
N TYR A 569 -15.30 -24.14 9.52
CA TYR A 569 -14.65 -23.06 8.76
C TYR A 569 -14.30 -23.53 7.34
N VAL A 570 -13.74 -24.73 7.19
CA VAL A 570 -13.41 -25.31 5.88
C VAL A 570 -14.67 -25.51 5.03
N ASP A 571 -15.75 -25.99 5.65
CA ASP A 571 -17.00 -26.24 4.96
C ASP A 571 -17.74 -24.92 4.61
N HIS A 572 -17.71 -23.92 5.50
CA HIS A 572 -18.32 -22.62 5.28
C HIS A 572 -17.73 -21.86 4.09
N PHE A 573 -16.39 -21.84 3.98
CA PHE A 573 -15.69 -21.19 2.88
C PHE A 573 -15.48 -22.10 1.66
N ASN A 574 -15.90 -23.36 1.73
CA ASN A 574 -15.98 -24.32 0.63
C ASN A 574 -14.69 -24.44 -0.20
N PHE A 575 -13.55 -24.67 0.45
CA PHE A 575 -12.26 -24.88 -0.21
C PHE A 575 -11.65 -26.27 0.02
N ARG A 576 -12.46 -27.24 0.47
CA ARG A 576 -12.01 -28.60 0.79
C ARG A 576 -11.39 -29.33 -0.41
N ASP A 577 -11.83 -29.01 -1.62
CA ASP A 577 -11.28 -29.53 -2.89
C ASP A 577 -9.83 -29.09 -3.14
N LYS A 578 -9.36 -28.03 -2.48
CA LYS A 578 -7.98 -27.55 -2.55
C LYS A 578 -7.04 -28.24 -1.56
N LEU A 579 -7.58 -29.10 -0.69
CA LEU A 579 -6.84 -29.76 0.40
C LEU A 579 -6.54 -31.21 0.03
N ARG A 580 -5.25 -31.57 0.01
CA ARG A 580 -4.76 -32.93 -0.24
C ARG A 580 -4.30 -33.54 1.08
N LEU A 581 -5.19 -34.32 1.68
CA LEU A 581 -4.99 -35.03 2.95
C LEU A 581 -4.31 -36.39 2.71
N GLY A 582 -3.61 -36.91 3.71
CA GLY A 582 -2.84 -38.15 3.61
C GLY A 582 -1.62 -38.05 2.68
N VAL A 583 -1.18 -36.83 2.37
CA VAL A 583 -0.06 -36.56 1.45
C VAL A 583 1.13 -36.00 2.22
N SER A 584 2.20 -36.79 2.32
CA SER A 584 3.44 -36.38 2.96
C SER A 584 4.38 -35.69 1.96
N VAL A 585 4.71 -34.43 2.22
CA VAL A 585 5.80 -33.73 1.55
C VAL A 585 7.13 -34.14 2.18
N GLU A 586 8.09 -34.58 1.37
CA GLU A 586 9.41 -35.03 1.81
C GLU A 586 10.45 -33.91 1.72
N LYS A 587 10.40 -33.13 0.64
CA LYS A 587 11.38 -32.06 0.41
C LYS A 587 10.80 -30.90 -0.40
N VAL A 588 11.30 -29.70 -0.11
CA VAL A 588 10.98 -28.42 -0.76
C VAL A 588 12.28 -27.78 -1.23
N ARG A 589 12.43 -27.59 -2.53
CA ARG A 589 13.65 -27.06 -3.16
C ARG A 589 13.33 -26.12 -4.32
N ARG A 590 14.32 -25.38 -4.80
CA ARG A 590 14.23 -24.66 -6.08
C ARG A 590 14.50 -25.64 -7.23
N ASP A 591 13.92 -25.36 -8.40
CA ASP A 591 14.30 -26.04 -9.64
C ASP A 591 15.71 -25.60 -10.09
N ASP A 592 16.28 -26.33 -11.06
CA ASP A 592 17.66 -26.11 -11.52
C ASP A 592 17.87 -24.72 -12.14
N GLU A 593 16.81 -24.15 -12.72
CA GLU A 593 16.80 -22.78 -13.26
C GLU A 593 16.59 -21.71 -12.18
N GLY A 594 16.19 -22.10 -10.97
CA GLY A 594 15.90 -21.19 -9.87
C GLY A 594 14.67 -20.31 -10.12
N ASN A 595 13.69 -20.77 -10.89
CA ASN A 595 12.46 -20.07 -11.26
C ASN A 595 11.24 -20.53 -10.44
N ARG A 596 11.13 -21.82 -10.11
CA ARG A 596 9.98 -22.40 -9.38
C ARG A 596 10.39 -23.21 -8.16
N TRP A 597 9.40 -23.47 -7.31
CA TRP A 597 9.52 -24.38 -6.17
C TRP A 597 9.10 -25.79 -6.58
N VAL A 598 9.91 -26.77 -6.21
CA VAL A 598 9.65 -28.19 -6.41
C VAL A 598 9.28 -28.80 -5.07
N ILE A 599 8.11 -29.43 -5.03
CA ILE A 599 7.57 -30.13 -3.87
C ILE A 599 7.70 -31.63 -4.16
N ASP A 600 8.67 -32.27 -3.50
CA ASP A 600 8.86 -33.71 -3.58
C ASP A 600 7.85 -34.39 -2.64
N ILE A 601 6.94 -35.20 -3.22
CA ILE A 601 5.82 -35.84 -2.53
C ILE A 601 6.10 -37.34 -2.41
N GLN A 602 5.90 -37.89 -1.21
CA GLN A 602 6.12 -39.30 -0.95
C GLN A 602 5.29 -40.19 -1.90
N GLY A 603 5.97 -41.06 -2.64
CA GLY A 603 5.34 -42.03 -3.55
C GLY A 603 4.68 -41.40 -4.79
N SER A 604 4.95 -40.13 -5.10
CA SER A 604 4.40 -39.41 -6.26
C SER A 604 5.49 -38.65 -7.01
N GLN A 605 5.18 -38.20 -8.23
CA GLN A 605 6.08 -37.32 -8.97
C GLN A 605 6.15 -35.93 -8.31
N PRO A 606 7.30 -35.24 -8.36
CA PRO A 606 7.42 -33.89 -7.83
C PRO A 606 6.47 -32.90 -8.54
N GLU A 607 5.93 -31.95 -7.78
CA GLU A 607 5.02 -30.92 -8.29
C GLU A 607 5.67 -29.52 -8.22
N TYR A 608 5.29 -28.63 -9.15
CA TYR A 608 5.92 -27.33 -9.33
C TYR A 608 4.96 -26.19 -8.97
N PHE A 609 5.45 -25.25 -8.17
CA PHE A 609 4.69 -24.09 -7.69
C PHE A 609 5.49 -22.80 -7.83
N ASP A 610 4.79 -21.68 -7.94
CA ASP A 610 5.42 -20.36 -8.00
C ASP A 610 5.80 -19.86 -6.60
N LYS A 611 5.03 -20.24 -5.58
CA LYS A 611 5.21 -19.80 -4.19
C LYS A 611 4.90 -20.92 -3.19
N VAL A 612 5.49 -20.84 -2.00
CA VAL A 612 5.36 -21.83 -0.92
C VAL A 612 5.14 -21.17 0.43
N VAL A 613 4.13 -21.63 1.16
CA VAL A 613 3.90 -21.32 2.57
C VAL A 613 4.22 -22.54 3.42
N MET A 614 5.23 -22.43 4.27
CA MET A 614 5.56 -23.45 5.27
C MET A 614 4.67 -23.26 6.50
N ALA A 615 3.63 -24.08 6.64
CA ALA A 615 2.65 -24.03 7.75
C ALA A 615 2.66 -25.28 8.63
N THR A 616 3.83 -25.93 8.74
CA THR A 616 4.04 -27.17 9.50
C THR A 616 4.01 -26.99 11.03
N GLY A 617 4.04 -25.75 11.52
CA GLY A 617 4.00 -25.41 12.94
C GLY A 617 5.36 -25.52 13.64
N GLY A 618 5.55 -24.73 14.71
CA GLY A 618 6.81 -24.63 15.46
C GLY A 618 7.02 -25.71 16.54
N ASN A 619 6.01 -26.55 16.83
CA ASN A 619 5.99 -27.47 17.98
C ASN A 619 6.11 -28.95 17.56
N ASN A 620 7.10 -29.27 16.73
CA ASN A 620 7.19 -30.59 16.10
C ASN A 620 8.24 -31.49 16.75
N ARG A 621 9.48 -31.02 16.95
CA ARG A 621 10.54 -31.84 17.56
C ARG A 621 10.57 -31.68 19.08
N PRO A 622 10.38 -32.77 19.86
CA PRO A 622 10.51 -32.75 21.31
C PRO A 622 11.86 -32.18 21.76
N HIS A 623 11.86 -31.35 22.81
CA HIS A 623 13.08 -30.93 23.47
C HIS A 623 13.20 -31.64 24.81
N ILE A 624 14.01 -32.70 24.86
CA ILE A 624 14.34 -33.42 26.10
C ILE A 624 15.75 -32.99 26.55
N PRO A 625 15.91 -32.39 27.73
CA PRO A 625 17.21 -31.97 28.24
C PRO A 625 18.06 -33.17 28.65
N ASN A 626 19.38 -33.03 28.55
CA ASN A 626 20.30 -34.03 29.07
C ASN A 626 20.35 -33.93 30.61
N VAL A 627 20.22 -35.07 31.30
CA VAL A 627 20.30 -35.19 32.76
C VAL A 627 21.34 -36.24 33.09
N ASP A 628 22.23 -35.92 34.01
CA ASP A 628 23.29 -36.83 34.42
C ASP A 628 22.68 -38.11 35.02
N GLY A 629 23.19 -39.28 34.61
CA GLY A 629 22.72 -40.58 35.08
C GLY A 629 21.46 -41.09 34.40
N MET A 630 20.88 -40.37 33.43
CA MET A 630 19.60 -40.74 32.80
C MET A 630 19.64 -42.14 32.16
N GLU A 631 20.80 -42.58 31.69
CA GLU A 631 21.06 -43.93 31.17
C GLU A 631 20.85 -45.06 32.19
N GLN A 632 20.86 -44.74 33.49
CA GLN A 632 20.65 -45.68 34.59
C GLN A 632 19.18 -45.78 34.99
N PHE A 633 18.30 -44.92 34.46
CA PHE A 633 16.88 -44.93 34.80
C PHE A 633 16.15 -46.04 34.03
N GLU A 634 15.67 -47.05 34.74
CA GLU A 634 14.89 -48.18 34.20
C GLU A 634 13.38 -47.89 34.15
N GLY A 635 12.94 -46.72 34.66
CA GLY A 635 11.56 -46.26 34.57
C GLY A 635 11.18 -45.71 33.19
N GLU A 636 9.92 -45.37 33.02
CA GLU A 636 9.40 -44.87 31.75
C GLU A 636 9.75 -43.38 31.56
N VAL A 637 10.27 -43.02 30.38
CA VAL A 637 10.65 -41.65 30.04
C VAL A 637 9.93 -41.24 28.78
N LEU A 638 9.12 -40.18 28.87
CA LEU A 638 8.37 -39.67 27.72
C LEU A 638 8.42 -38.15 27.65
N HIS A 639 8.24 -37.61 26.45
CA HIS A 639 7.93 -36.20 26.26
C HIS A 639 6.41 -36.00 26.26
N SER A 640 5.94 -34.79 26.59
CA SER A 640 4.51 -34.45 26.56
C SER A 640 3.81 -34.75 25.23
N ARG A 641 4.58 -34.79 24.12
CA ARG A 641 4.10 -35.21 22.80
C ARG A 641 3.55 -36.64 22.79
N ALA A 642 4.20 -37.56 23.51
CA ALA A 642 3.83 -38.98 23.59
C ALA A 642 2.81 -39.24 24.72
N PHE A 643 2.55 -38.26 25.59
CA PHE A 643 1.52 -38.38 26.62
C PHE A 643 0.13 -38.23 25.99
N LYS A 644 -0.64 -39.33 25.94
CA LYS A 644 -2.00 -39.36 25.34
C LYS A 644 -3.09 -39.92 26.24
N ARG A 645 -2.72 -40.84 27.13
CA ARG A 645 -3.62 -41.71 27.89
C ARG A 645 -3.26 -41.68 29.38
N PRO A 646 -3.86 -40.78 30.18
CA PRO A 646 -3.57 -40.67 31.61
C PRO A 646 -3.81 -41.97 32.40
N GLU A 647 -4.76 -42.80 31.96
CA GLU A 647 -5.12 -44.08 32.56
C GLU A 647 -3.98 -45.11 32.57
N LEU A 648 -3.00 -44.99 31.67
CA LEU A 648 -1.81 -45.86 31.64
C LEU A 648 -0.83 -45.60 32.79
N PHE A 649 -1.05 -44.53 33.54
CA PHE A 649 -0.24 -44.15 34.70
C PHE A 649 -0.89 -44.60 36.02
N LYS A 650 -1.92 -45.45 35.96
CA LYS A 650 -2.60 -45.97 37.15
C LYS A 650 -1.63 -46.61 38.14
N GLY A 651 -1.61 -46.11 39.37
CA GLY A 651 -0.74 -46.63 40.44
C GLY A 651 0.76 -46.36 40.24
N LYS A 652 1.13 -45.48 39.30
CA LYS A 652 2.53 -45.05 39.10
C LYS A 652 2.82 -43.77 39.87
N ARG A 653 4.09 -43.60 40.26
CA ARG A 653 4.61 -42.34 40.81
C ARG A 653 5.29 -41.55 39.67
N VAL A 654 4.71 -40.41 39.31
CA VAL A 654 5.03 -39.69 38.06
C VAL A 654 5.59 -38.31 38.35
N VAL A 655 6.71 -37.98 37.70
CA VAL A 655 7.29 -36.62 37.71
C VAL A 655 7.01 -35.96 36.37
N VAL A 656 6.31 -34.83 36.38
CA VAL A 656 6.11 -33.94 35.23
C VAL A 656 7.13 -32.81 35.33
N VAL A 657 7.95 -32.61 34.29
CA VAL A 657 9.04 -31.62 34.30
C VAL A 657 8.69 -30.39 33.48
N GLY A 658 8.60 -29.23 34.15
CA GLY A 658 8.34 -27.93 33.55
C GLY A 658 6.98 -27.37 33.92
N VAL A 659 6.96 -26.16 34.48
CA VAL A 659 5.74 -25.44 34.87
C VAL A 659 5.36 -24.46 33.77
N SER A 660 4.71 -24.98 32.74
CA SER A 660 4.07 -24.24 31.65
C SER A 660 2.64 -24.73 31.46
N ASN A 661 1.88 -24.18 30.50
CA ASN A 661 0.51 -24.65 30.23
C ASN A 661 0.43 -26.17 30.00
N THR A 662 1.32 -26.74 29.17
CA THR A 662 1.36 -28.20 28.94
C THR A 662 1.71 -28.98 30.19
N GLY A 663 2.64 -28.48 31.01
CA GLY A 663 3.02 -29.12 32.27
C GLY A 663 1.88 -29.14 33.29
N ALA A 664 1.18 -28.01 33.43
CA ALA A 664 0.03 -27.88 34.31
C ALA A 664 -1.12 -28.80 33.89
N ASP A 665 -1.47 -28.83 32.60
CA ASP A 665 -2.54 -29.68 32.07
C ASP A 665 -2.18 -31.18 32.16
N THR A 666 -0.92 -31.54 31.89
CA THR A 666 -0.43 -32.92 32.02
C THR A 666 -0.50 -33.39 33.47
N ALA A 667 -0.02 -32.57 34.41
CA ALA A 667 -0.09 -32.89 35.83
C ALA A 667 -1.53 -33.02 36.32
N ALA A 668 -2.42 -32.11 35.90
CA ALA A 668 -3.84 -32.17 36.23
C ALA A 668 -4.54 -33.40 35.63
N ALA A 669 -4.19 -33.80 34.40
CA ALA A 669 -4.74 -34.98 33.75
C ALA A 669 -4.32 -36.29 34.42
N LEU A 670 -3.18 -36.32 35.10
CA LEU A 670 -2.71 -37.48 35.86
C LEU A 670 -3.43 -37.65 37.21
N CYS A 671 -3.98 -36.57 37.76
CA CYS A 671 -4.73 -36.62 39.02
C CYS A 671 -5.95 -37.54 38.89
N GLY A 672 -6.15 -38.43 39.87
CA GLY A 672 -7.18 -39.47 39.82
C GLY A 672 -6.75 -40.75 39.09
N HIS A 673 -5.59 -40.75 38.41
CA HIS A 673 -5.00 -41.94 37.81
C HIS A 673 -3.70 -42.36 38.51
N ALA A 674 -2.71 -41.48 38.57
CA ALA A 674 -1.41 -41.76 39.20
C ALA A 674 -1.50 -41.87 40.73
N GLU A 675 -0.62 -42.66 41.34
CA GLU A 675 -0.51 -42.77 42.81
C GLU A 675 0.01 -41.45 43.40
N LYS A 676 1.03 -40.87 42.74
CA LYS A 676 1.63 -39.60 43.16
C LYS A 676 2.07 -38.81 41.93
N VAL A 677 1.76 -37.51 41.93
CA VAL A 677 2.17 -36.58 40.87
C VAL A 677 3.08 -35.51 41.45
N TRP A 678 4.31 -35.43 40.94
CA TRP A 678 5.21 -34.31 41.23
C TRP A 678 5.37 -33.41 40.01
N LEU A 679 5.37 -32.10 40.24
CA LEU A 679 5.59 -31.09 39.22
C LEU A 679 6.97 -30.43 39.45
N SER A 680 7.96 -30.82 38.66
CA SER A 680 9.33 -30.32 38.77
C SER A 680 9.51 -28.98 38.07
N ARG A 681 10.17 -28.04 38.75
CA ARG A 681 10.39 -26.67 38.28
C ARG A 681 11.82 -26.20 38.46
N SER A 682 12.33 -25.49 37.45
CA SER A 682 13.63 -24.80 37.52
C SER A 682 13.50 -23.33 37.93
N HIS A 683 12.37 -22.69 37.60
CA HIS A 683 12.06 -21.29 37.92
C HIS A 683 10.60 -21.18 38.40
N GLY A 684 10.23 -20.04 38.98
CA GLY A 684 8.85 -19.76 39.35
C GLY A 684 7.96 -19.48 38.14
N ALA A 685 6.64 -19.41 38.36
CA ALA A 685 5.66 -19.15 37.32
C ALA A 685 4.50 -18.32 37.88
N ILE A 686 3.97 -17.40 37.07
CA ILE A 686 2.72 -16.69 37.37
C ILE A 686 1.56 -17.53 36.85
N VAL A 687 0.60 -17.86 37.71
CA VAL A 687 -0.61 -18.63 37.37
C VAL A 687 -1.83 -17.71 37.40
N ILE A 688 -2.58 -17.66 36.30
CA ILE A 688 -3.76 -16.81 36.14
C ILE A 688 -4.97 -17.69 35.78
N PRO A 689 -6.18 -17.44 36.32
CA PRO A 689 -7.38 -18.18 35.93
C PRO A 689 -7.85 -17.79 34.52
N ARG A 690 -8.71 -18.60 33.92
CA ARG A 690 -9.40 -18.26 32.65
C ARG A 690 -10.47 -17.18 32.85
N LYS A 691 -11.19 -17.22 33.98
CA LYS A 691 -12.31 -16.32 34.28
C LYS A 691 -12.22 -15.70 35.69
N ARG A 692 -12.80 -14.51 35.84
CA ARG A 692 -13.08 -13.88 37.13
C ARG A 692 -14.51 -13.36 37.16
N ASP A 693 -15.24 -13.68 38.23
CA ASP A 693 -16.65 -13.33 38.39
C ASP A 693 -17.48 -13.77 37.15
N GLY A 694 -17.15 -14.90 36.52
CA GLY A 694 -17.81 -15.38 35.29
C GLY A 694 -17.44 -14.64 34.00
N ILE A 695 -16.59 -13.61 34.05
CA ILE A 695 -16.10 -12.86 32.88
C ILE A 695 -14.69 -13.38 32.50
N PRO A 696 -14.43 -13.67 31.21
CA PRO A 696 -13.08 -14.00 30.74
C PRO A 696 -12.06 -12.91 31.01
N PHE A 697 -10.85 -13.27 31.47
CA PHE A 697 -9.80 -12.29 31.77
C PHE A 697 -9.31 -11.55 30.53
N ASP A 698 -9.24 -12.24 29.40
CA ASP A 698 -8.81 -11.69 28.13
C ASP A 698 -9.79 -10.65 27.56
N HIS A 699 -11.03 -10.55 28.06
CA HIS A 699 -11.96 -9.45 27.76
C HIS A 699 -11.55 -8.11 28.41
N THR A 700 -10.62 -8.13 29.38
CA THR A 700 -10.11 -6.90 30.02
C THR A 700 -9.10 -6.15 29.16
N LEU A 701 -8.51 -6.82 28.16
CA LEU A 701 -7.57 -6.23 27.24
C LEU A 701 -8.32 -5.57 26.07
N THR A 702 -8.43 -4.24 26.13
CA THR A 702 -9.03 -3.41 25.08
C THR A 702 -7.97 -2.91 24.09
N ALA A 703 -8.39 -2.43 22.91
CA ALA A 703 -7.46 -1.83 21.95
C ALA A 703 -6.69 -0.65 22.57
N ARG A 704 -7.35 0.17 23.40
CA ARG A 704 -6.71 1.28 24.11
C ARG A 704 -5.64 0.79 25.09
N THR A 705 -5.94 -0.22 25.89
CA THR A 705 -4.98 -0.77 26.85
C THR A 705 -3.77 -1.37 26.12
N MET A 706 -4.00 -2.05 25.00
CA MET A 706 -2.91 -2.59 24.17
C MET A 706 -2.07 -1.51 23.50
N ALA A 707 -2.68 -0.43 22.99
CA ALA A 707 -1.96 0.71 22.44
C ALA A 707 -1.08 1.40 23.50
N PHE A 708 -1.64 1.59 24.70
CA PHE A 708 -0.89 2.13 25.84
C PHE A 708 0.28 1.22 26.24
N MET A 709 0.04 -0.09 26.36
CA MET A 709 1.09 -1.07 26.66
C MET A 709 2.21 -1.06 25.60
N GLY A 710 1.85 -1.02 24.31
CA GLY A 710 2.83 -0.97 23.22
C GLY A 710 3.70 0.29 23.23
N MET A 711 3.12 1.44 23.56
CA MET A 711 3.87 2.69 23.71
C MET A 711 4.91 2.58 24.84
N PHE A 712 4.52 2.03 25.99
CA PHE A 712 5.42 1.82 27.12
C PHE A 712 6.50 0.78 26.81
N GLU A 713 6.14 -0.32 26.14
CA GLU A 713 7.12 -1.33 25.69
C GLU A 713 8.19 -0.70 24.79
N SER A 714 7.79 0.21 23.89
CA SER A 714 8.71 0.86 22.95
C SER A 714 9.57 1.96 23.59
N LYS A 715 8.97 2.86 24.38
CA LYS A 715 9.63 4.06 24.93
C LYS A 715 10.25 3.84 26.32
N PHE A 716 9.65 2.99 27.16
CA PHE A 716 10.02 2.79 28.56
C PHE A 716 10.04 1.29 28.95
N PRO A 717 10.88 0.45 28.31
CA PRO A 717 10.79 -1.01 28.42
C PRO A 717 10.94 -1.54 29.86
N ARG A 718 11.82 -0.94 30.68
CA ARG A 718 11.97 -1.32 32.11
C ARG A 718 10.72 -1.01 32.93
N LEU A 719 10.08 0.13 32.65
CA LEU A 719 8.85 0.51 33.36
C LEU A 719 7.68 -0.38 32.91
N TYR A 720 7.60 -0.68 31.61
CA TYR A 720 6.64 -1.65 31.07
C TYR A 720 6.75 -3.01 31.77
N GLU A 721 7.97 -3.55 31.89
CA GLU A 721 8.24 -4.80 32.58
C GLU A 721 7.76 -4.78 34.04
N ILE A 722 8.12 -3.74 34.81
CA ILE A 722 7.72 -3.61 36.22
C ILE A 722 6.20 -3.55 36.36
N ILE A 723 5.54 -2.70 35.56
CA ILE A 723 4.08 -2.52 35.61
C ILE A 723 3.39 -3.82 35.22
N PHE A 724 3.81 -4.48 34.14
CA PHE A 724 3.11 -5.65 33.64
C PHE A 724 3.32 -6.88 34.53
N ASN A 725 4.51 -7.07 35.09
CA ASN A 725 4.76 -8.07 36.13
C ASN A 725 3.88 -7.82 37.37
N ALA A 726 3.77 -6.57 37.82
CA ALA A 726 2.93 -6.21 38.97
C ALA A 726 1.44 -6.46 38.69
N ILE A 727 0.95 -6.17 37.48
CA ILE A 727 -0.43 -6.46 37.08
C ILE A 727 -0.69 -7.96 37.08
N CYS A 728 0.16 -8.77 36.45
CA CYS A 728 -0.01 -10.21 36.38
C CYS A 728 0.05 -10.86 37.77
N LYS A 729 1.00 -10.42 38.61
CA LYS A 729 1.09 -10.88 40.01
C LYS A 729 -0.16 -10.49 40.80
N LYS A 730 -0.64 -9.26 40.67
CA LYS A 730 -1.89 -8.82 41.31
C LYS A 730 -3.10 -9.62 40.82
N MET A 731 -3.13 -10.03 39.55
CA MET A 731 -4.19 -10.91 39.03
C MET A 731 -4.15 -12.28 39.72
N GLN A 732 -2.97 -12.88 39.84
CA GLN A 732 -2.76 -14.15 40.56
C GLN A 732 -3.18 -14.01 42.04
N ASP A 733 -2.64 -13.03 42.75
CA ASP A 733 -2.86 -12.87 44.20
C ASP A 733 -4.33 -12.55 44.55
N ASN A 734 -5.08 -11.94 43.61
CA ASN A 734 -6.52 -11.73 43.78
C ASN A 734 -7.36 -12.98 43.54
N ALA A 735 -6.85 -13.95 42.76
CA ALA A 735 -7.58 -15.15 42.40
C ALA A 735 -7.23 -16.35 43.27
N PHE A 736 -5.99 -16.40 43.75
CA PHE A 736 -5.41 -17.57 44.40
C PHE A 736 -4.66 -17.17 45.67
N LYS A 737 -4.76 -18.01 46.70
CA LYS A 737 -3.96 -17.86 47.93
C LYS A 737 -2.62 -18.56 47.76
N MET A 738 -1.64 -17.82 47.25
CA MET A 738 -0.31 -18.36 46.99
C MET A 738 0.43 -18.76 48.27
N ARG A 739 1.07 -19.93 48.25
CA ARG A 739 1.89 -20.44 49.36
C ARG A 739 3.36 -20.54 48.95
N ALA A 740 4.27 -20.18 49.85
CA ALA A 740 5.71 -20.21 49.58
C ALA A 740 6.24 -21.64 49.32
N GLU A 741 5.62 -22.65 49.93
CA GLU A 741 5.99 -24.07 49.80
C GLU A 741 5.91 -24.61 48.36
N TRP A 742 5.09 -24.01 47.50
CA TRP A 742 4.99 -24.43 46.09
C TRP A 742 6.18 -23.97 45.24
N GLY A 743 7.01 -23.04 45.75
CA GLY A 743 8.20 -22.56 45.03
C GLY A 743 7.91 -21.90 43.68
N LEU A 744 6.71 -21.34 43.50
CA LEU A 744 6.30 -20.64 42.27
C LEU A 744 6.78 -19.18 42.23
N SER A 745 7.37 -18.67 43.31
CA SER A 745 7.92 -17.31 43.43
C SER A 745 9.41 -17.34 43.84
N PRO A 746 10.25 -16.41 43.33
CA PRO A 746 9.94 -15.39 42.33
C PRO A 746 9.72 -16.02 40.93
N ALA A 747 8.79 -15.46 40.17
CA ALA A 747 8.54 -15.87 38.80
C ALA A 747 9.43 -15.07 37.83
N ASP A 748 9.78 -15.69 36.70
CA ASP A 748 10.48 -15.00 35.62
C ASP A 748 9.62 -13.84 35.09
N SER A 749 10.28 -12.85 34.50
CA SER A 749 9.59 -11.73 33.85
C SER A 749 8.66 -12.21 32.74
N VAL A 750 7.51 -11.56 32.61
CA VAL A 750 6.54 -11.74 31.51
C VAL A 750 7.14 -11.46 30.12
N LEU A 751 8.30 -10.81 30.04
CA LEU A 751 9.08 -10.65 28.80
C LEU A 751 9.78 -11.93 28.35
N HIS A 752 10.05 -12.85 29.28
CA HIS A 752 10.76 -14.11 29.03
C HIS A 752 9.78 -15.29 28.94
N THR A 753 8.78 -15.31 29.82
CA THR A 753 7.85 -16.44 29.96
C THR A 753 6.42 -15.95 30.07
N LEU A 754 5.52 -16.47 29.23
CA LEU A 754 4.08 -16.20 29.35
C LEU A 754 3.50 -16.79 30.63
N PRO A 755 2.51 -16.13 31.28
CA PRO A 755 1.81 -16.70 32.42
C PRO A 755 1.16 -18.06 32.11
N VAL A 756 1.11 -18.93 33.11
CA VAL A 756 0.39 -20.20 33.05
C VAL A 756 -1.09 -19.91 33.25
N ILE A 757 -1.92 -20.28 32.27
CA ILE A 757 -3.37 -20.13 32.35
C ILE A 757 -3.94 -21.46 32.81
N SER A 758 -4.39 -21.53 34.07
CA SER A 758 -4.95 -22.76 34.64
C SER A 758 -5.92 -22.45 35.77
N ASP A 759 -7.10 -23.06 35.71
CA ASP A 759 -8.09 -23.00 36.79
C ASP A 759 -7.88 -24.11 37.83
N ASN A 760 -7.16 -25.18 37.47
CA ASN A 760 -7.07 -26.40 38.26
C ASN A 760 -5.73 -26.55 39.00
N LEU A 761 -4.64 -25.96 38.49
CA LEU A 761 -3.31 -26.17 39.05
C LEU A 761 -3.22 -25.77 40.53
N ILE A 762 -3.70 -24.57 40.90
CA ILE A 762 -3.63 -24.12 42.29
C ILE A 762 -4.53 -24.96 43.21
N PRO A 763 -5.81 -25.24 42.89
CA PRO A 763 -6.63 -26.14 43.70
C PRO A 763 -6.02 -27.53 43.91
N LEU A 764 -5.34 -28.09 42.90
CA LEU A 764 -4.66 -29.39 43.00
C LEU A 764 -3.39 -29.35 43.86
N LEU A 765 -2.73 -28.18 43.93
CA LEU A 765 -1.62 -27.95 44.87
C LEU A 765 -2.12 -27.73 46.30
N GLU A 766 -3.28 -27.09 46.48
CA GLU A 766 -3.89 -26.88 47.80
C GLU A 766 -4.40 -28.16 48.45
N SER A 767 -4.95 -29.08 47.64
CA SER A 767 -5.41 -30.40 48.08
C SER A 767 -4.27 -31.40 48.29
N GLY A 768 -3.09 -31.16 47.71
CA GLY A 768 -1.92 -32.03 47.80
C GLY A 768 -1.87 -33.16 46.76
N ASP A 769 -2.82 -33.19 45.83
CA ASP A 769 -2.86 -34.13 44.69
C ASP A 769 -1.63 -33.95 43.79
N ILE A 770 -1.17 -32.71 43.62
CA ILE A 770 0.09 -32.35 42.96
C ILE A 770 1.05 -31.82 44.02
N THR A 771 2.32 -32.22 43.94
CA THR A 771 3.39 -31.67 44.77
C THR A 771 4.47 -31.01 43.91
N CYS A 772 4.68 -29.71 44.06
CA CYS A 772 5.79 -29.02 43.40
C CYS A 772 7.14 -29.47 43.98
N ILE A 773 8.10 -29.76 43.11
CA ILE A 773 9.45 -30.17 43.51
C ILE A 773 10.52 -29.35 42.77
N PRO A 774 11.73 -29.20 43.32
CA PRO A 774 12.85 -28.59 42.60
C PRO A 774 13.25 -29.33 41.33
N LYS A 775 14.18 -28.74 40.59
CA LYS A 775 14.74 -29.34 39.36
C LYS A 775 15.38 -30.68 39.68
N ILE A 776 15.21 -31.66 38.78
CA ILE A 776 15.98 -32.90 38.81
C ILE A 776 17.46 -32.56 38.59
N LYS A 777 18.32 -32.98 39.52
CA LYS A 777 19.77 -32.77 39.46
C LYS A 777 20.44 -33.89 38.69
N ARG A 778 20.15 -35.14 39.05
CA ARG A 778 20.66 -36.36 38.41
C ARG A 778 19.79 -37.57 38.75
N VAL A 779 19.95 -38.65 37.99
CA VAL A 779 19.44 -39.97 38.36
C VAL A 779 20.51 -40.70 39.17
N THR A 780 20.14 -41.34 40.28
CA THR A 780 21.07 -42.02 41.21
C THR A 780 20.88 -43.53 41.28
N GLY A 781 19.86 -44.08 40.63
CA GLY A 781 19.63 -45.52 40.52
C GLY A 781 18.47 -45.86 39.57
N PRO A 782 18.08 -47.15 39.47
CA PRO A 782 17.10 -47.64 38.50
C PRO A 782 15.76 -46.89 38.49
N ARG A 783 15.29 -46.45 39.65
CA ARG A 783 14.05 -45.67 39.82
C ARG A 783 14.21 -44.50 40.77
N GLU A 784 15.44 -44.08 41.05
CA GLU A 784 15.72 -43.03 42.02
C GLU A 784 16.28 -41.77 41.34
N ILE A 785 15.69 -40.62 41.65
CA ILE A 785 16.18 -39.31 41.22
C ILE A 785 16.63 -38.48 42.42
N GLU A 786 17.71 -37.70 42.25
CA GLU A 786 18.16 -36.69 43.19
C GLU A 786 17.74 -35.30 42.67
N LEU A 787 17.11 -34.51 43.54
CA LEU A 787 16.70 -33.13 43.26
C LEU A 787 17.80 -32.13 43.64
N THR A 788 17.70 -30.90 43.17
CA THR A 788 18.72 -29.86 43.45
C THR A 788 18.84 -29.46 44.93
N ASP A 789 17.81 -29.72 45.75
CA ASP A 789 17.84 -29.50 47.19
C ASP A 789 18.41 -30.70 47.98
N GLY A 790 18.82 -31.76 47.29
CA GLY A 790 19.36 -32.99 47.88
C GLY A 790 18.30 -34.05 48.19
N THR A 791 17.00 -33.76 48.02
CA THR A 791 15.92 -34.73 48.21
C THR A 791 16.04 -35.86 47.20
N ARG A 792 15.80 -37.11 47.62
CA ARG A 792 15.75 -38.28 46.75
C ARG A 792 14.34 -38.84 46.65
N LEU A 793 13.88 -39.13 45.45
CA LEU A 793 12.55 -39.65 45.18
C LEU A 793 12.61 -40.92 44.35
N ASN A 794 11.78 -41.89 44.70
CA ASN A 794 11.53 -43.06 43.86
C ASN A 794 10.40 -42.76 42.87
N VAL A 795 10.67 -42.91 41.57
CA VAL A 795 9.83 -42.46 40.47
C VAL A 795 9.73 -43.58 39.43
N ASP A 796 8.51 -43.84 38.95
CA ASP A 796 8.24 -44.86 37.94
C ASP A 796 8.19 -44.26 36.53
N THR A 797 7.86 -42.97 36.40
CA THR A 797 7.77 -42.28 35.11
C THR A 797 8.23 -40.82 35.20
N ILE A 798 9.02 -40.38 34.21
CA ILE A 798 9.38 -38.98 34.00
C ILE A 798 8.74 -38.48 32.69
N ILE A 799 7.93 -37.42 32.78
CA ILE A 799 7.28 -36.76 31.64
C ILE A 799 7.90 -35.38 31.41
N TRP A 800 8.58 -35.22 30.29
CA TRP A 800 9.22 -33.97 29.89
C TRP A 800 8.21 -33.02 29.22
N CYS A 801 7.84 -31.95 29.93
CA CYS A 801 7.04 -30.83 29.43
C CYS A 801 7.94 -29.62 29.12
N THR A 802 9.09 -29.88 28.49
CA THR A 802 10.20 -28.94 28.30
C THR A 802 10.21 -28.23 26.95
N GLY A 803 9.10 -28.32 26.22
CA GLY A 803 8.83 -27.60 24.98
C GLY A 803 9.37 -28.29 23.73
N TYR A 804 9.45 -27.53 22.64
CA TYR A 804 9.77 -28.06 21.31
C TYR A 804 10.88 -27.25 20.63
N LYS A 805 11.49 -27.84 19.60
CA LYS A 805 12.31 -27.16 18.60
C LYS A 805 11.54 -27.08 17.28
N ALA A 806 11.69 -25.96 16.59
CA ALA A 806 11.22 -25.82 15.21
C ALA A 806 11.99 -26.78 14.30
N ASP A 807 11.32 -27.29 13.28
CA ASP A 807 11.88 -28.23 12.31
C ASP A 807 11.76 -27.65 10.90
N PHE A 808 12.92 -27.39 10.29
CA PHE A 808 13.04 -26.89 8.92
C PHE A 808 13.58 -27.95 7.96
N GLY A 809 13.68 -29.22 8.39
CA GLY A 809 14.31 -30.29 7.61
C GLY A 809 13.62 -30.67 6.29
N LEU A 810 12.40 -30.18 6.04
CA LEU A 810 11.75 -30.30 4.73
C LEU A 810 12.39 -29.40 3.67
N LEU A 811 13.08 -28.33 4.07
CA LEU A 811 13.71 -27.41 3.15
C LEU A 811 15.08 -27.90 2.72
N ASP A 812 15.44 -27.60 1.48
CA ASP A 812 16.83 -27.73 1.07
C ASP A 812 17.75 -26.86 1.94
N PRO A 813 18.94 -27.33 2.36
CA PRO A 813 19.85 -26.57 3.22
C PRO A 813 20.20 -25.17 2.69
N SER A 814 20.14 -24.96 1.37
CA SER A 814 20.39 -23.66 0.74
C SER A 814 19.36 -22.59 1.09
N VAL A 815 18.13 -22.97 1.44
CA VAL A 815 17.00 -22.07 1.76
C VAL A 815 16.51 -22.22 3.20
N ASP A 816 17.20 -23.01 4.03
CA ASP A 816 16.90 -23.13 5.46
C ASP A 816 17.13 -21.77 6.15
N PRO A 817 16.13 -21.21 6.87
CA PRO A 817 16.25 -19.90 7.51
C PRO A 817 17.17 -19.91 8.75
N THR A 818 17.59 -21.09 9.22
CA THR A 818 18.43 -21.27 10.42
C THR A 818 19.90 -21.48 10.09
N ARG A 819 20.26 -21.61 8.81
CA ARG A 819 21.63 -21.88 8.34
C ARG A 819 22.66 -20.83 8.80
N ASN A 820 22.22 -19.60 9.01
CA ASN A 820 23.03 -18.46 9.45
C ASN A 820 22.68 -18.03 10.89
N THR A 821 22.52 -18.98 11.81
CA THR A 821 22.28 -18.66 13.23
C THR A 821 23.47 -17.88 13.80
N THR A 822 23.20 -16.76 14.47
CA THR A 822 24.26 -15.91 15.04
C THR A 822 24.99 -16.61 16.20
N PRO A 823 26.33 -16.51 16.30
CA PRO A 823 27.08 -17.09 17.42
C PRO A 823 26.56 -16.61 18.78
N LYS A 824 26.20 -15.32 18.88
CA LYS A 824 25.60 -14.72 20.08
C LYS A 824 24.36 -15.47 20.57
N TRP A 825 23.49 -15.94 19.67
CA TRP A 825 22.32 -16.72 20.04
C TRP A 825 22.69 -18.13 20.50
N ALA A 826 23.60 -18.79 19.77
CA ALA A 826 24.05 -20.14 20.10
C ALA A 826 24.73 -20.23 21.48
N GLU A 827 25.46 -19.18 21.87
CA GLU A 827 26.16 -19.09 23.15
C GLU A 827 25.25 -18.66 24.31
N ALA A 828 24.13 -17.98 24.02
CA ALA A 828 23.20 -17.51 25.06
C ALA A 828 22.53 -18.68 25.79
N THR A 829 22.64 -18.71 27.12
CA THR A 829 22.07 -19.78 27.96
C THR A 829 20.54 -19.87 27.83
N GLY A 830 19.87 -18.73 27.67
CA GLY A 830 18.42 -18.62 27.47
C GLY A 830 17.92 -19.11 26.11
N SER A 831 18.80 -19.36 25.14
CA SER A 831 18.44 -19.96 23.84
C SER A 831 17.97 -21.40 23.98
N ARG A 832 18.46 -22.11 25.02
CA ARG A 832 18.24 -23.53 25.28
C ARG A 832 18.53 -24.42 24.05
N GLY A 833 19.52 -24.04 23.24
CA GLY A 833 19.91 -24.78 22.04
C GLY A 833 18.79 -24.92 21.00
N LYS A 834 17.87 -23.95 20.97
CA LYS A 834 16.85 -23.82 19.91
C LYS A 834 17.46 -23.08 18.72
N PRO A 835 17.09 -23.43 17.47
CA PRO A 835 17.51 -22.65 16.31
C PRO A 835 16.83 -21.27 16.29
N LEU A 836 17.50 -20.27 15.73
CA LEU A 836 16.94 -18.92 15.52
C LEU A 836 16.76 -18.68 14.02
N PRO A 837 15.53 -18.76 13.49
CA PRO A 837 15.28 -18.51 12.07
C PRO A 837 15.48 -17.03 11.75
N ARG A 838 16.13 -16.77 10.61
CA ARG A 838 16.45 -15.43 10.12
C ARG A 838 15.46 -15.05 9.03
N LEU A 839 14.33 -14.49 9.47
CA LEU A 839 13.15 -14.21 8.65
C LEU A 839 12.71 -12.76 8.86
N TYR A 840 12.33 -12.06 7.78
CA TYR A 840 11.74 -10.73 7.91
C TYR A 840 10.38 -10.84 8.60
N GLN A 841 10.22 -10.10 9.71
CA GLN A 841 9.03 -10.12 10.58
C GLN A 841 8.69 -11.50 11.15
N ASN A 842 9.66 -12.42 11.21
CA ASN A 842 9.48 -13.84 11.49
C ASN A 842 8.52 -14.58 10.52
N VAL A 843 8.34 -14.05 9.30
CA VAL A 843 7.38 -14.58 8.33
C VAL A 843 8.04 -14.84 6.98
N LEU A 844 8.67 -13.83 6.38
CA LEU A 844 9.15 -13.92 5.00
C LEU A 844 10.62 -14.35 4.94
N SER A 845 10.95 -15.21 3.97
CA SER A 845 12.34 -15.55 3.66
C SER A 845 13.11 -14.29 3.24
N LEU A 846 14.35 -14.13 3.73
CA LEU A 846 15.20 -13.02 3.28
C LEU A 846 15.76 -13.25 1.87
N ASP A 847 15.93 -14.50 1.46
CA ASP A 847 16.43 -14.84 0.12
C ASP A 847 15.34 -14.79 -0.93
N HIS A 848 14.10 -15.16 -0.54
CA HIS A 848 12.95 -15.31 -1.43
C HIS A 848 11.68 -14.69 -0.83
N PRO A 849 11.68 -13.40 -0.46
CA PRO A 849 10.56 -12.76 0.25
C PRO A 849 9.26 -12.71 -0.55
N ASP A 850 9.36 -12.81 -1.88
CA ASP A 850 8.25 -12.78 -2.83
C ASP A 850 7.63 -14.17 -3.10
N SER A 851 8.25 -15.27 -2.64
CA SER A 851 7.80 -16.62 -2.97
C SER A 851 7.94 -17.67 -1.87
N LEU A 852 8.59 -17.38 -0.74
CA LEU A 852 8.68 -18.30 0.41
C LEU A 852 8.33 -17.60 1.73
N ALA A 853 7.31 -18.13 2.41
CA ALA A 853 6.86 -17.63 3.72
C ALA A 853 6.75 -18.77 4.73
N PHE A 854 6.86 -18.43 6.01
CA PHE A 854 6.85 -19.34 7.13
C PHE A 854 5.79 -18.93 8.14
N MET A 855 4.97 -19.90 8.53
CA MET A 855 3.98 -19.78 9.56
C MET A 855 4.42 -20.58 10.78
N GLY A 856 4.27 -20.00 11.97
CA GLY A 856 4.63 -20.64 13.24
C GLY A 856 5.87 -20.09 13.94
N ASN A 857 6.49 -19.03 13.39
CA ASN A 857 7.61 -18.31 14.03
C ASN A 857 7.19 -16.97 14.65
N VAL A 858 5.89 -16.65 14.66
CA VAL A 858 5.35 -15.43 15.26
C VAL A 858 4.78 -15.75 16.63
N LEU A 859 5.36 -15.15 17.68
CA LEU A 859 4.84 -15.22 19.05
C LEU A 859 4.65 -13.81 19.61
N VAL A 860 3.38 -13.47 19.83
CA VAL A 860 2.92 -12.24 20.49
C VAL A 860 1.88 -12.62 21.55
N ALA A 861 1.59 -11.76 22.52
CA ALA A 861 0.69 -12.04 23.64
C ALA A 861 -0.81 -11.94 23.25
N THR A 862 -1.20 -12.62 22.18
CA THR A 862 -2.61 -12.77 21.73
C THR A 862 -2.83 -14.15 21.11
N SER A 863 -4.07 -14.47 20.72
CA SER A 863 -4.41 -15.78 20.13
C SER A 863 -3.70 -16.02 18.80
N ALA A 864 -3.28 -17.27 18.58
CA ALA A 864 -2.64 -17.69 17.33
C ALA A 864 -3.60 -17.67 16.12
N PHE A 865 -4.91 -17.80 16.34
CA PHE A 865 -5.94 -17.81 15.28
C PHE A 865 -5.97 -16.48 14.51
N PRO A 866 -6.28 -15.33 15.15
CA PRO A 866 -6.29 -14.04 14.47
C PRO A 866 -4.91 -13.62 13.95
N ILE A 867 -3.83 -14.00 14.62
CA ILE A 867 -2.47 -13.69 14.16
C ILE A 867 -2.12 -14.44 12.89
N SER A 868 -2.47 -15.73 12.79
CA SER A 868 -2.24 -16.51 11.57
C SER A 868 -3.07 -15.97 10.41
N ASP A 869 -4.32 -15.59 10.69
CA ASP A 869 -5.22 -15.01 9.70
C ASP A 869 -4.69 -13.66 9.18
N LEU A 870 -4.39 -12.71 10.07
CA LEU A 870 -3.83 -11.40 9.69
C LEU A 870 -2.47 -11.52 8.97
N CYS A 871 -1.61 -12.43 9.42
CA CYS A 871 -0.32 -12.71 8.77
C CYS A 871 -0.51 -13.19 7.33
N THR A 872 -1.42 -14.14 7.10
CA THR A 872 -1.65 -14.69 5.76
C THR A 872 -2.34 -13.71 4.83
N MET A 873 -3.21 -12.83 5.35
CA MET A 873 -3.69 -11.67 4.59
C MET A 873 -2.52 -10.77 4.16
N ALA A 874 -1.59 -10.45 5.06
CA ALA A 874 -0.40 -9.66 4.73
C ALA A 874 0.46 -10.33 3.64
N ILE A 875 0.76 -11.63 3.78
CA ILE A 875 1.50 -12.41 2.78
C ILE A 875 0.80 -12.37 1.41
N ALA A 876 -0.51 -12.63 1.38
CA ALA A 876 -1.27 -12.65 0.14
C ALA A 876 -1.23 -11.30 -0.59
N GLN A 877 -1.37 -10.19 0.13
CA GLN A 877 -1.29 -8.85 -0.46
C GLN A 877 0.12 -8.46 -0.91
N ILE A 878 1.15 -8.88 -0.16
CA ILE A 878 2.55 -8.68 -0.53
C ILE A 878 2.85 -9.43 -1.83
N TRP A 879 2.51 -10.71 -1.90
CA TRP A 879 2.78 -11.54 -3.07
C TRP A 879 1.94 -11.18 -4.29
N LYS A 880 0.76 -10.58 -4.10
CA LYS A 880 -0.04 -10.00 -5.19
C LYS A 880 0.55 -8.70 -5.74
N GLY A 881 1.44 -8.04 -4.98
CA GLY A 881 2.04 -6.75 -5.33
C GLY A 881 1.23 -5.53 -4.85
N ASN A 882 0.16 -5.74 -4.08
CA ASN A 882 -0.66 -4.67 -3.51
C ASN A 882 0.02 -3.99 -2.32
N SER A 883 0.90 -4.70 -1.62
CA SER A 883 1.71 -4.20 -0.51
C SER A 883 3.19 -4.35 -0.85
N PRO A 884 3.94 -3.24 -0.98
CA PRO A 884 5.34 -3.33 -1.40
C PRO A 884 6.21 -3.95 -0.30
N LEU A 885 7.17 -4.78 -0.72
CA LEU A 885 8.28 -5.19 0.14
C LEU A 885 9.27 -4.03 0.29
N PRO A 886 9.88 -3.86 1.48
CA PRO A 886 11.10 -3.07 1.62
C PRO A 886 12.24 -3.67 0.78
N SER A 887 13.31 -2.91 0.60
CA SER A 887 14.55 -3.44 0.01
C SER A 887 15.11 -4.59 0.85
N ILE A 888 15.91 -5.46 0.22
CA ILE A 888 16.56 -6.59 0.90
C ILE A 888 17.45 -6.09 2.06
N ASP A 889 18.11 -4.94 1.90
CA ASP A 889 18.95 -4.35 2.95
C ASP A 889 18.12 -3.84 4.14
N GLU A 890 16.97 -3.22 3.91
CA GLU A 890 16.03 -2.84 4.97
C GLU A 890 15.48 -4.07 5.70
N MET A 891 15.14 -5.14 4.98
CA MET A 891 14.67 -6.38 5.59
C MET A 891 15.75 -7.05 6.45
N ASN A 892 17.00 -7.06 5.97
CA ASN A 892 18.15 -7.55 6.75
C ASN A 892 18.37 -6.71 8.01
N ARG A 893 18.42 -5.38 7.90
CA ARG A 893 18.58 -4.47 9.05
C ARG A 893 17.46 -4.63 10.09
N ALA A 894 16.21 -4.78 9.64
CA ALA A 894 15.09 -5.02 10.52
C ALA A 894 15.20 -6.38 11.25
N THR A 895 15.64 -7.42 10.53
CA THR A 895 15.86 -8.75 11.10
C THR A 895 17.01 -8.75 12.10
N ASP A 896 18.11 -8.05 11.81
CA ASP A 896 19.24 -7.90 12.71
C ASP A 896 18.86 -7.19 14.01
N LYS A 897 18.11 -6.09 13.91
CA LYS A 897 17.60 -5.37 15.09
C LYS A 897 16.71 -6.26 15.96
N GLN A 898 15.88 -7.10 15.34
CA GLN A 898 15.06 -8.06 16.06
C GLN A 898 15.89 -9.17 16.71
N HIS A 899 16.90 -9.71 16.00
CA HIS A 899 17.81 -10.72 16.53
C HIS A 899 18.65 -10.18 17.70
N GLU A 900 19.11 -8.93 17.64
CA GLU A 900 19.81 -8.27 18.74
C GLU A 900 18.94 -8.18 20.00
N LEU A 901 17.68 -7.77 19.86
CA LEU A 901 16.72 -7.74 20.96
C LEU A 901 16.54 -9.13 21.58
N ILE A 902 16.37 -10.15 20.74
CA ILE A 902 16.16 -11.53 21.19
C ILE A 902 17.42 -12.12 21.84
N CYS A 903 18.61 -11.85 21.31
CA CYS A 903 19.87 -12.25 21.94
C CYS A 903 20.05 -11.57 23.31
N LYS A 904 19.68 -10.29 23.43
CA LYS A 904 19.72 -9.59 24.72
C LYS A 904 18.81 -10.27 25.74
N LEU A 905 17.55 -10.53 25.37
CA LEU A 905 16.60 -11.23 26.25
C LEU A 905 17.10 -12.64 26.60
N ALA A 906 17.74 -13.36 25.66
CA ALA A 906 18.28 -14.69 25.90
C ALA A 906 19.46 -14.71 26.90
N ASN A 907 20.18 -13.60 27.05
CA ASN A 907 21.24 -13.47 28.05
C ASN A 907 20.67 -13.18 29.45
N GLU A 908 19.48 -12.58 29.52
CA GLU A 908 18.79 -12.27 30.78
C GLU A 908 17.96 -13.46 31.27
N GLY A 909 17.37 -14.25 30.37
CA GLY A 909 16.54 -15.40 30.71
C GLY A 909 16.11 -16.22 29.50
N SER A 910 15.33 -17.28 29.73
CA SER A 910 14.80 -18.11 28.64
C SER A 910 13.86 -17.30 27.75
N VAL A 911 14.02 -17.36 26.42
CA VAL A 911 13.13 -16.65 25.48
C VAL A 911 12.77 -17.53 24.29
N SER A 912 11.59 -17.31 23.71
CA SER A 912 11.20 -17.97 22.46
C SER A 912 11.84 -17.28 21.26
N PRO A 913 12.42 -18.01 20.29
CA PRO A 913 12.95 -17.42 19.05
C PRO A 913 11.91 -16.61 18.27
N GLY A 914 10.62 -16.98 18.41
CA GLY A 914 9.52 -16.32 17.72
C GLY A 914 9.01 -15.04 18.38
N TRP A 915 9.53 -14.66 19.55
CA TRP A 915 9.02 -13.51 20.30
C TRP A 915 9.20 -12.21 19.51
N LEU A 916 8.15 -11.39 19.47
CA LEU A 916 8.10 -10.13 18.74
C LEU A 916 7.45 -9.04 19.60
N ARG A 917 7.83 -7.78 19.38
CA ARG A 917 7.11 -6.64 19.95
C ARG A 917 5.73 -6.57 19.33
N GLN A 918 4.71 -6.78 20.15
CA GLN A 918 3.35 -7.01 19.66
C GLN A 918 2.80 -5.80 18.89
N ALA A 919 3.02 -4.58 19.38
CA ALA A 919 2.49 -3.38 18.75
C ALA A 919 3.11 -3.12 17.38
N ASP A 920 4.44 -3.26 17.27
CA ASP A 920 5.18 -3.03 16.03
C ASP A 920 4.77 -4.07 14.97
N TRP A 921 4.64 -5.33 15.36
CA TRP A 921 4.27 -6.40 14.43
C TRP A 921 2.82 -6.30 13.97
N LEU A 922 1.87 -5.99 14.87
CA LEU A 922 0.47 -5.79 14.49
C LEU A 922 0.29 -4.58 13.56
N ALA A 923 1.03 -3.49 13.77
CA ALA A 923 1.00 -2.33 12.89
C ALA A 923 1.56 -2.66 11.49
N TRP A 924 2.63 -3.45 11.41
CA TRP A 924 3.14 -3.96 10.14
C TRP A 924 2.10 -4.83 9.44
N ALA A 925 1.49 -5.79 10.16
CA ALA A 925 0.54 -6.73 9.59
C ALA A 925 -0.76 -6.01 9.13
N ASP A 926 -1.28 -5.05 9.91
CA ASP A 926 -2.43 -4.22 9.52
C ASP A 926 -2.17 -3.44 8.22
N LYS A 927 -0.99 -2.82 8.11
CA LYS A 927 -0.58 -2.06 6.92
C LYS A 927 -0.39 -2.97 5.70
N ALA A 928 0.28 -4.11 5.89
CA ALA A 928 0.55 -5.06 4.82
C ALA A 928 -0.73 -5.76 4.33
N ALA A 929 -1.62 -6.15 5.24
CA ALA A 929 -2.93 -6.72 4.90
C ALA A 929 -3.89 -5.67 4.32
N GLY A 930 -3.73 -4.39 4.67
CA GLY A 930 -4.71 -3.35 4.35
C GLY A 930 -5.93 -3.42 5.25
N SER A 931 -5.75 -3.77 6.54
CA SER A 931 -6.86 -3.81 7.51
C SER A 931 -7.34 -2.41 7.94
N GLN A 932 -6.46 -1.41 7.85
CA GLN A 932 -6.69 0.00 8.18
C GLN A 932 -7.15 0.27 9.62
N VAL A 933 -7.07 -0.73 10.50
CA VAL A 933 -7.58 -0.60 11.87
C VAL A 933 -6.82 0.51 12.60
N TYR A 934 -5.50 0.56 12.48
CA TYR A 934 -4.71 1.59 13.15
C TYR A 934 -4.92 2.99 12.56
N GLU A 935 -5.29 3.10 11.29
CA GLU A 935 -5.58 4.39 10.64
C GLU A 935 -6.93 4.97 11.12
N TYR A 936 -7.92 4.11 11.36
CA TYR A 936 -9.25 4.51 11.86
C TYR A 936 -9.34 4.59 13.39
N LEU A 937 -8.45 3.91 14.12
CA LEU A 937 -8.37 4.00 15.59
C LEU A 937 -7.26 4.94 16.08
N GLY A 938 -6.46 5.47 15.16
CA GLY A 938 -5.43 6.46 15.44
C GLY A 938 -5.96 7.90 15.49
N TRP A 939 -5.04 8.85 15.59
CA TRP A 939 -5.33 10.30 15.66
C TRP A 939 -5.30 11.01 14.31
N GLY A 940 -5.25 10.24 13.21
CA GLY A 940 -5.28 10.77 11.84
C GLY A 940 -6.68 11.26 11.44
N LEU A 941 -6.79 11.82 10.24
CA LEU A 941 -8.06 12.34 9.71
C LEU A 941 -9.16 11.28 9.64
N LYS A 942 -8.82 10.02 9.28
CA LYS A 942 -9.77 8.90 9.26
C LYS A 942 -10.28 8.55 10.66
N GLY A 943 -9.40 8.54 11.65
CA GLY A 943 -9.78 8.32 13.04
C GLY A 943 -10.67 9.42 13.61
N TRP A 944 -10.32 10.70 13.39
CA TRP A 944 -11.19 11.81 13.75
C TRP A 944 -12.53 11.76 13.03
N ARG A 945 -12.54 11.45 11.73
CA ARG A 945 -13.78 11.29 10.96
C ARG A 945 -14.66 10.20 11.55
N LEU A 946 -14.11 9.04 11.91
CA LEU A 946 -14.87 7.97 12.56
C LEU A 946 -15.40 8.42 13.92
N TRP A 947 -14.56 9.08 14.72
CA TRP A 947 -14.96 9.60 16.03
C TRP A 947 -16.15 10.58 15.95
N TRP A 948 -16.16 11.45 14.93
CA TRP A 948 -17.26 12.40 14.70
C TRP A 948 -18.50 11.77 14.07
N SER A 949 -18.32 10.84 13.13
CA SER A 949 -19.45 10.25 12.37
C SER A 949 -20.14 9.10 13.10
N ASP A 950 -19.40 8.26 13.82
CA ASP A 950 -19.93 7.12 14.58
C ASP A 950 -19.14 6.91 15.88
N ARG A 951 -19.38 7.81 16.84
CA ARG A 951 -18.73 7.80 18.14
C ARG A 951 -19.00 6.53 18.96
N ALA A 952 -20.16 5.91 18.75
CA ALA A 952 -20.54 4.67 19.42
C ALA A 952 -19.65 3.52 18.95
N LEU A 953 -19.48 3.37 17.63
CA LEU A 953 -18.58 2.38 17.05
C LEU A 953 -17.13 2.65 17.48
N TYR A 954 -16.64 3.89 17.37
CA TYR A 954 -15.27 4.23 17.80
C TYR A 954 -15.00 3.82 19.26
N ARG A 955 -15.92 4.18 20.17
CA ARG A 955 -15.79 3.84 21.60
C ARG A 955 -15.80 2.32 21.80
N MET A 956 -16.65 1.60 21.07
CA MET A 956 -16.73 0.15 21.16
C MET A 956 -15.44 -0.53 20.68
N LEU A 957 -14.84 -0.06 19.59
CA LEU A 957 -13.57 -0.58 19.07
C LEU A 957 -12.40 -0.27 20.02
N MET A 958 -12.39 0.90 20.67
CA MET A 958 -11.30 1.32 21.55
C MET A 958 -11.40 0.76 22.98
N ASP A 959 -12.60 0.75 23.56
CA ASP A 959 -12.86 0.47 24.98
C ASP A 959 -13.60 -0.86 25.22
N GLY A 960 -14.09 -1.49 24.14
CA GLY A 960 -14.75 -2.79 24.19
C GLY A 960 -13.78 -3.97 24.15
N VAL A 961 -14.33 -5.17 24.01
CA VAL A 961 -13.54 -6.40 23.83
C VAL A 961 -12.79 -6.33 22.50
N PHE A 962 -11.47 -6.52 22.53
CA PHE A 962 -10.67 -6.57 21.30
C PHE A 962 -10.82 -7.93 20.62
N THR A 963 -11.85 -8.02 19.78
CA THR A 963 -12.16 -9.22 18.99
C THR A 963 -11.39 -9.24 17.67
N PRO A 964 -11.10 -10.43 17.11
CA PRO A 964 -10.50 -10.60 15.78
C PRO A 964 -11.26 -9.88 14.65
N PHE A 965 -12.57 -9.71 14.80
CA PHE A 965 -13.44 -9.13 13.79
C PHE A 965 -13.06 -7.68 13.45
N VAL A 966 -12.37 -6.98 14.36
CA VAL A 966 -11.87 -5.61 14.13
C VAL A 966 -11.05 -5.49 12.84
N TRP A 967 -10.27 -6.52 12.51
CA TRP A 967 -9.40 -6.55 11.32
C TRP A 967 -10.17 -6.61 10.00
N ARG A 968 -11.50 -6.84 10.06
CA ARG A 968 -12.40 -6.94 8.91
C ARG A 968 -13.47 -5.84 8.86
N VAL A 969 -13.48 -4.88 9.81
CA VAL A 969 -14.52 -3.82 9.92
C VAL A 969 -14.45 -2.79 8.80
N PHE A 970 -13.25 -2.27 8.52
CA PHE A 970 -13.06 -1.21 7.53
C PHE A 970 -12.84 -1.78 6.14
N ASP A 971 -13.19 -1.01 5.11
CA ASP A 971 -12.83 -1.33 3.72
C ASP A 971 -11.30 -1.45 3.60
N GLY A 972 -10.81 -2.47 2.90
CA GLY A 972 -9.38 -2.70 2.72
C GLY A 972 -8.73 -1.90 1.59
N GLU A 973 -9.41 -0.89 1.03
CA GLU A 973 -8.90 -0.11 -0.12
C GLU A 973 -8.57 -1.00 -1.33
N GLY A 974 -9.38 -2.04 -1.55
CA GLY A 974 -9.16 -3.02 -2.62
C GLY A 974 -8.08 -4.07 -2.34
N LYS A 975 -7.49 -4.11 -1.13
CA LYS A 975 -6.57 -5.17 -0.69
C LYS A 975 -7.31 -6.37 -0.11
N ARG A 976 -7.73 -6.25 1.15
CA ARG A 976 -8.35 -7.32 1.96
C ARG A 976 -9.86 -7.12 2.03
N MET A 977 -10.64 -8.20 1.88
CA MET A 977 -12.11 -8.06 1.84
C MET A 977 -12.67 -7.70 3.21
N LYS A 978 -13.55 -6.70 3.24
CA LYS A 978 -14.36 -6.39 4.41
C LYS A 978 -15.32 -7.55 4.68
N TRP A 979 -15.56 -7.85 5.96
CA TRP A 979 -16.63 -8.77 6.35
C TRP A 979 -17.82 -7.95 6.84
N ASP A 980 -18.96 -8.04 6.15
CA ASP A 980 -20.13 -7.22 6.48
C ASP A 980 -20.71 -7.52 7.88
N GLY A 981 -20.56 -8.76 8.36
CA GLY A 981 -20.95 -9.17 9.71
C GLY A 981 -20.00 -8.70 10.82
N ALA A 982 -18.86 -8.08 10.51
CA ALA A 982 -17.83 -7.73 11.50
C ALA A 982 -18.35 -6.77 12.58
N ARG A 983 -19.11 -5.74 12.17
CA ARG A 983 -19.69 -4.77 13.10
C ARG A 983 -20.68 -5.44 14.05
N GLU A 984 -21.63 -6.21 13.50
CA GLU A 984 -22.66 -6.89 14.27
C GLU A 984 -22.05 -7.88 15.27
N ALA A 985 -21.03 -8.64 14.86
CA ALA A 985 -20.32 -9.55 15.74
C ALA A 985 -19.64 -8.83 16.92
N ILE A 986 -19.04 -7.65 16.68
CA ILE A 986 -18.42 -6.83 17.73
C ILE A 986 -19.49 -6.26 18.68
N GLU A 987 -20.59 -5.76 18.13
CA GLU A 987 -21.72 -5.21 18.91
C GLU A 987 -22.30 -6.27 19.84
N LYS A 988 -22.51 -7.49 19.33
CA LYS A 988 -23.01 -8.63 20.09
C LYS A 988 -22.11 -8.98 21.28
N VAL A 989 -20.80 -9.16 21.04
CA VAL A 989 -19.84 -9.51 22.11
C VAL A 989 -19.82 -8.44 23.21
N ASN A 990 -19.88 -7.17 22.84
CA ASN A 990 -19.87 -6.08 23.82
C ASN A 990 -21.21 -5.97 24.58
N ALA A 991 -22.34 -6.26 23.93
CA ALA A 991 -23.64 -6.32 24.60
C ALA A 991 -23.69 -7.45 25.64
N GLU A 992 -23.17 -8.64 25.31
CA GLU A 992 -23.07 -9.77 26.24
C GLU A 992 -22.17 -9.46 27.45
N LEU A 993 -21.03 -8.79 27.21
CA LEU A 993 -20.15 -8.34 28.29
C LEU A 993 -20.85 -7.31 29.19
N ALA A 994 -21.58 -6.36 28.63
CA ALA A 994 -22.34 -5.37 29.39
C ALA A 994 -23.40 -6.04 30.28
N ALA A 995 -24.14 -7.01 29.72
CA ALA A 995 -25.12 -7.81 30.47
C ALA A 995 -24.46 -8.64 31.59
N ALA A 996 -23.29 -9.23 31.35
CA ALA A 996 -22.55 -9.97 32.38
C ALA A 996 -22.07 -9.05 33.52
N LYS A 997 -21.56 -7.85 33.21
CA LYS A 997 -21.16 -6.86 34.21
C LYS A 997 -22.35 -6.38 35.05
N ALA A 998 -23.51 -6.15 34.43
CA ALA A 998 -24.72 -5.76 35.14
C ALA A 998 -25.15 -6.84 36.15
N ARG A 999 -25.25 -8.10 35.72
CA ARG A 999 -25.58 -9.24 36.60
C ARG A 999 -24.61 -9.37 37.79
N ASN A 1000 -23.33 -9.11 37.59
CA ASN A 1000 -22.34 -9.16 38.66
C ASN A 1000 -22.45 -7.98 39.63
N LYS A 1001 -22.87 -6.81 39.16
CA LYS A 1001 -23.11 -5.65 40.02
C LYS A 1001 -24.30 -5.91 40.93
N ASP A 1002 -25.39 -6.47 40.37
CA ASP A 1002 -26.60 -6.81 41.13
C ASP A 1002 -26.32 -7.87 42.21
N LYS A 1003 -25.52 -8.91 41.87
CA LYS A 1003 -25.05 -9.94 42.82
C LYS A 1003 -24.15 -9.41 43.94
N LYS A 1004 -23.46 -8.28 43.74
CA LYS A 1004 -22.61 -7.66 44.76
C LYS A 1004 -23.36 -6.63 45.62
N SER A 1005 -24.54 -6.20 45.18
CA SER A 1005 -25.44 -5.31 45.94
C SER A 1005 -26.47 -6.07 46.78
N GLN A 1006 -26.69 -7.35 46.49
CA GLN A 1006 -27.33 -8.32 47.37
C GLN A 1006 -26.30 -8.92 48.32
#